data_AF-A0A167FJG9-F1
#
_entry.id   AF-A0A167FJG9-F1
#
_cell.length_a   1.000
_cell.length_b   1.000
_cell.length_c   1.000
_cell.angle_alpha   90.00
_cell.angle_beta   90.00
_cell.angle_gamma   90.00
#
_symmetry.space_group_name_H-M   'P 1'
#
loop_
_entity.id
_entity.type
_entity.pdbx_description
1 polymer ?
#
loop_
_entity_poly.entity_id
_entity_poly.type
_entity_poly.pdbx_seq_one_letter_code
_entity_poly.pdbx_strand_id
1 'polypeptide(L)'
;MQKQQQQQQQQSPLHTQVRRRRRRVLSCMVCRRRKIKCNRELPCQHCTETQQACHYQAPPSPQLWQASTAAPPEKQQQQQQQPRPSNNWRSVIFSSQSNTPESTGDASTSHQDGPPPPVSLHSPPPSQPSATATDDGPAKPPDFHPPSSFVSQLPQRDYRIPTRKSAAHDSQIVLDNTRILRWSHWMGAGQEFGPIFACYLETLGPRPESTLSPDAKAVLVEAAEVLQKCKRLARSSKIWRPSRLFGIQGYDLMPPTREVADVMTREYFKYFEYTIRILHIPSFWESYTKFWDNPDAATMDTRLTILLIVALGASFQDRSQPSLALPNIAQVHQWIYAAQAWLAGPVEKDRLDIGGLQVYCLLIVARQIYSVGGDLVWMSLGSLLHRAMQLGLHYDPSHFQGMSIFKAELRRRLWYTILEFLVQASLDTAMPPRISAEDFDTEPPANINDNDLDEDTPVLHSKPDSEHTDTTLQRHIIHALPARINIVRYLNAIKTDLSYPEAMSLSTALSSAQRRVTLALQNHADKVSPFQRNMIDFLLRRFVVPLHSPFACEARTTPAFHYSLKACTEASLALINPEPDARFARILDFAGGLFREGLRSANTAISLDLIVQTKTQQADGTLHRTRTVREALKRSVVDMLERCERRIANGETNVKSYVFLAMVLAMTEAMESGEPCETKIAKSAKDALAHCYGILENSLGSFVTSIKSSLFPVSLYALLHNVRFFYIGLLQNILVHLVISCNTPQHQPMKVLISGAGISGTALAFWLAKLDLRGHGIDVLRLMGLDAAFKAKAAPEQGMQVVDGAGRRLAYLAANTSGTGKQNFTSEYEIMRGDLCQLLQDASLERGRVKYLFGTFIKEFKDNKNGIAVTFSNDCVETFDLVVGADGQWSRTRRMMLGTTASPDPALHLVPGMCAGYFTTPAAVKPGEGFDSTLYLPSRKRSVMTRRSDPSRLQVYMACSDPTLQTAHRGDVEREKAAFTASYQGAGWRVPELVAGMQATDDFYCERVDLVKLDVGAWHRGRVVLLGDAAYYPSVLTGMGTTCAVCRRVRARG
;
A
#
# COMPACT_ATOMS: atom_id res chain seq x y z
N MET A 1 53.32 35.31 12.92
CA MET A 1 54.32 36.28 12.42
C MET A 1 55.62 35.53 12.14
N GLN A 2 56.49 35.89 11.20
CA GLN A 2 56.37 36.86 10.10
C GLN A 2 57.37 36.49 8.97
N LYS A 3 56.96 36.70 7.72
CA LYS A 3 57.79 36.91 6.51
C LYS A 3 59.20 36.26 6.43
N GLN A 4 59.31 35.17 5.67
CA GLN A 4 60.19 35.14 4.49
C GLN A 4 59.70 34.08 3.49
N GLN A 5 58.75 34.47 2.65
CA GLN A 5 58.32 33.75 1.45
C GLN A 5 58.31 34.74 0.28
N GLN A 6 59.30 34.67 -0.60
CA GLN A 6 59.26 35.28 -1.93
C GLN A 6 60.44 34.78 -2.76
N GLN A 7 60.16 34.38 -4.02
CA GLN A 7 61.13 34.02 -5.07
C GLN A 7 61.91 32.70 -4.78
N GLN A 8 62.16 31.81 -5.75
CA GLN A 8 61.87 31.86 -7.19
C GLN A 8 61.79 30.44 -7.78
N GLN A 9 60.69 30.07 -8.45
CA GLN A 9 60.64 29.09 -9.55
C GLN A 9 59.21 29.11 -10.15
N GLN A 10 59.10 29.21 -11.49
CA GLN A 10 57.81 29.22 -12.20
C GLN A 10 57.91 28.40 -13.51
N GLN A 11 57.44 27.15 -13.45
CA GLN A 11 56.99 26.37 -14.59
C GLN A 11 55.72 25.61 -14.17
N SER A 12 54.76 25.39 -15.08
CA SER A 12 53.36 25.12 -14.71
C SER A 12 52.79 23.82 -15.31
N PRO A 13 52.28 22.89 -14.47
CA PRO A 13 51.37 21.83 -14.87
C PRO A 13 49.88 22.23 -14.76
N LEU A 14 48.98 21.42 -15.34
CA LEU A 14 47.57 21.74 -15.52
C LEU A 14 46.70 21.52 -14.27
N HIS A 15 45.77 22.44 -14.01
CA HIS A 15 44.82 22.37 -12.89
C HIS A 15 43.41 22.00 -13.37
N THR A 16 42.82 20.95 -12.80
CA THR A 16 41.49 20.42 -13.17
C THR A 16 40.37 21.46 -12.95
N GLN A 17 39.55 21.71 -13.97
CA GLN A 17 38.51 22.76 -13.91
C GLN A 17 37.21 22.31 -13.25
N VAL A 18 36.87 22.95 -12.13
CA VAL A 18 35.53 22.88 -11.52
C VAL A 18 34.46 23.45 -12.46
N ARG A 19 33.47 22.63 -12.86
CA ARG A 19 32.33 23.03 -13.72
C ARG A 19 31.42 24.07 -13.03
N ARG A 20 31.81 25.35 -13.08
CA ARG A 20 30.96 26.48 -12.66
C ARG A 20 29.66 26.53 -13.51
N ARG A 21 28.50 26.66 -12.86
CA ARG A 21 27.20 26.86 -13.55
C ARG A 21 27.28 28.07 -14.49
N ARG A 22 26.94 27.88 -15.78
CA ARG A 22 26.85 28.98 -16.76
C ARG A 22 25.75 29.97 -16.31
N ARG A 23 26.12 31.23 -16.07
CA ARG A 23 25.15 32.32 -15.79
C ARG A 23 24.23 32.50 -17.02
N ARG A 24 22.93 32.74 -16.79
CA ARG A 24 22.00 33.11 -17.88
C ARG A 24 22.47 34.41 -18.54
N VAL A 25 22.40 34.46 -19.86
CA VAL A 25 22.72 35.65 -20.66
C VAL A 25 21.46 36.50 -20.76
N LEU A 26 21.57 37.78 -20.40
CA LEU A 26 20.44 38.72 -20.30
C LEU A 26 20.57 39.91 -21.28
N SER A 27 21.44 39.80 -22.28
CA SER A 27 21.61 40.79 -23.35
C SER A 27 21.37 40.15 -24.71
N CYS A 28 20.87 40.93 -25.67
CA CYS A 28 20.68 40.45 -27.03
C CYS A 28 22.03 40.12 -27.68
N MET A 29 22.03 39.26 -28.69
CA MET A 29 23.25 38.77 -29.33
C MET A 29 24.07 39.88 -30.00
N VAL A 30 23.41 40.91 -30.53
CA VAL A 30 24.06 42.08 -31.14
C VAL A 30 24.81 42.91 -30.08
N CYS A 31 24.12 43.34 -29.02
CA CYS A 31 24.75 44.10 -27.93
C CYS A 31 25.83 43.28 -27.21
N ARG A 32 25.63 41.97 -27.06
CA ARG A 32 26.63 41.04 -26.51
C ARG A 32 27.87 40.94 -27.40
N ARG A 33 27.72 40.83 -28.72
CA ARG A 33 28.84 40.82 -29.69
C ARG A 33 29.60 42.15 -29.67
N ARG A 34 28.88 43.28 -29.61
CA ARG A 34 29.45 44.64 -29.50
C ARG A 34 29.92 45.04 -28.09
N LYS A 35 29.79 44.16 -27.08
CA LYS A 35 30.15 44.38 -25.65
C LYS A 35 29.49 45.60 -24.98
N ILE A 36 28.32 46.01 -25.44
CA ILE A 36 27.59 47.21 -24.98
C ILE A 36 26.40 46.86 -24.06
N LYS A 37 25.95 47.84 -23.28
CA LYS A 37 24.80 47.72 -22.37
C LYS A 37 23.50 47.56 -23.18
N CYS A 38 22.74 46.50 -22.87
CA CYS A 38 21.46 46.19 -23.49
C CYS A 38 20.33 46.54 -22.50
N ASN A 39 19.33 47.33 -22.92
CA ASN A 39 18.19 47.70 -22.05
C ASN A 39 17.20 46.54 -21.80
N ARG A 40 17.30 45.47 -22.60
CA ARG A 40 16.56 44.18 -22.50
C ARG A 40 15.16 44.15 -23.12
N GLU A 41 14.77 45.21 -23.83
CA GLU A 41 13.57 45.23 -24.67
C GLU A 41 13.76 44.44 -25.99
N LEU A 42 12.69 44.27 -26.76
CA LEU A 42 12.70 43.56 -28.04
C LEU A 42 11.90 44.35 -29.10
N PRO A 43 12.56 44.98 -30.10
CA PRO A 43 14.00 45.18 -30.20
C PRO A 43 14.54 46.06 -29.06
N CYS A 44 15.79 45.84 -28.63
CA CYS A 44 16.42 46.66 -27.61
C CYS A 44 16.88 48.00 -28.22
N GLN A 45 16.78 49.11 -27.47
CA GLN A 45 16.98 50.48 -27.97
C GLN A 45 18.19 50.65 -28.91
N HIS A 46 19.38 50.21 -28.52
CA HIS A 46 20.58 50.38 -29.35
C HIS A 46 20.56 49.57 -30.67
N CYS A 47 19.82 48.46 -30.72
CA CYS A 47 19.59 47.75 -31.97
C CYS A 47 18.60 48.51 -32.87
N THR A 48 17.61 49.19 -32.29
CA THR A 48 16.70 50.09 -33.02
C THR A 48 17.47 51.28 -33.59
N GLU A 49 18.26 51.96 -32.75
CA GLU A 49 19.11 53.11 -33.14
C GLU A 49 20.13 52.77 -34.22
N THR A 50 20.69 51.55 -34.20
CA THR A 50 21.69 51.11 -35.21
C THR A 50 21.11 50.21 -36.31
N GLN A 51 19.77 50.13 -36.42
CA GLN A 51 19.04 49.34 -37.42
C GLN A 51 19.54 47.88 -37.54
N GLN A 52 19.76 47.21 -36.41
CA GLN A 52 20.24 45.83 -36.33
C GLN A 52 19.15 44.85 -35.87
N ALA A 53 19.12 43.65 -36.44
CA ALA A 53 18.17 42.59 -36.07
C ALA A 53 18.39 42.09 -34.63
N CYS A 54 17.62 42.65 -33.68
CA CYS A 54 17.72 42.33 -32.26
C CYS A 54 17.14 40.95 -31.92
N HIS A 55 17.99 39.99 -31.58
CA HIS A 55 17.58 38.64 -31.17
C HIS A 55 18.26 38.21 -29.87
N TYR A 56 17.53 37.46 -29.04
CA TYR A 56 18.03 36.86 -27.80
C TYR A 56 18.19 35.35 -27.99
N GLN A 57 19.15 34.76 -27.26
CA GLN A 57 19.40 33.33 -27.34
C GLN A 57 18.35 32.58 -26.51
N ALA A 58 17.37 31.97 -27.18
CA ALA A 58 16.34 31.15 -26.54
C ALA A 58 16.98 29.95 -25.79
N PRO A 59 16.42 29.52 -24.64
CA PRO A 59 16.80 28.26 -24.02
C PRO A 59 16.34 27.08 -24.89
N PRO A 60 17.10 25.97 -24.96
CA PRO A 60 16.65 24.78 -25.68
C PRO A 60 15.45 24.16 -24.98
N SER A 61 14.33 24.06 -25.71
CA SER A 61 13.04 23.57 -25.19
C SER A 61 12.61 22.27 -25.88
N PRO A 62 12.28 21.20 -25.13
CA PRO A 62 11.30 20.21 -25.56
C PRO A 62 9.96 20.91 -25.83
N GLN A 63 9.18 20.40 -26.77
CA GLN A 63 8.04 21.11 -27.35
C GLN A 63 6.86 21.30 -26.37
N LEU A 64 6.12 22.40 -26.57
CA LEU A 64 5.04 22.85 -25.71
C LEU A 64 3.72 22.97 -26.49
N TRP A 65 2.63 22.56 -25.84
CA TRP A 65 1.29 23.12 -26.03
C TRP A 65 1.29 24.57 -25.45
N GLN A 66 0.48 25.54 -25.88
CA GLN A 66 -0.67 25.52 -26.78
C GLN A 66 -1.05 26.96 -27.24
N ALA A 67 -2.05 27.02 -28.14
CA ALA A 67 -3.12 28.04 -28.23
C ALA A 67 -2.81 29.51 -28.61
N SER A 68 -3.71 30.06 -29.44
CA SER A 68 -4.45 31.30 -29.14
C SER A 68 -5.78 31.32 -29.91
N THR A 69 -6.77 32.04 -29.39
CA THR A 69 -8.11 32.23 -29.97
C THR A 69 -8.34 33.70 -30.35
N ALA A 70 -9.38 33.93 -31.17
CA ALA A 70 -9.97 35.21 -31.56
C ALA A 70 -9.24 36.06 -32.63
N ALA A 71 -10.06 36.90 -33.29
CA ALA A 71 -9.85 37.76 -34.47
C ALA A 71 -10.92 38.89 -34.37
N PRO A 72 -11.28 39.70 -35.40
CA PRO A 72 -10.74 39.94 -36.76
C PRO A 72 -10.36 41.45 -36.94
N PRO A 73 -10.34 42.13 -38.13
CA PRO A 73 -11.49 42.34 -39.03
C PRO A 73 -11.27 42.32 -40.58
N GLU A 74 -12.35 41.97 -41.29
CA GLU A 74 -12.86 42.52 -42.58
C GLU A 74 -12.16 42.44 -43.98
N LYS A 75 -12.93 41.84 -44.91
CA LYS A 75 -13.39 42.30 -46.27
C LYS A 75 -12.66 41.91 -47.59
N GLN A 76 -13.47 41.24 -48.44
CA GLN A 76 -13.54 41.27 -49.94
C GLN A 76 -12.38 40.58 -50.73
N GLN A 77 -12.59 39.93 -51.89
CA GLN A 77 -13.82 39.65 -52.67
C GLN A 77 -13.72 38.37 -53.58
N GLN A 78 -14.86 37.67 -53.73
CA GLN A 78 -15.37 36.79 -54.82
C GLN A 78 -14.46 36.22 -55.94
N GLN A 79 -14.48 34.88 -56.12
CA GLN A 79 -15.10 34.10 -57.24
C GLN A 79 -14.78 32.59 -57.05
N GLN A 80 -15.73 31.68 -56.81
CA GLN A 80 -16.72 31.03 -57.71
C GLN A 80 -16.16 29.99 -58.71
N GLN A 81 -16.29 28.69 -58.35
CA GLN A 81 -17.02 27.65 -59.13
C GLN A 81 -17.24 26.37 -58.27
N GLN A 82 -17.96 25.37 -58.79
CA GLN A 82 -18.70 24.31 -58.06
C GLN A 82 -18.85 23.01 -58.93
N PRO A 83 -19.47 21.88 -58.49
CA PRO A 83 -19.72 21.33 -57.13
C PRO A 83 -19.53 19.77 -57.01
N ARG A 84 -19.98 19.20 -55.86
CA ARG A 84 -20.34 17.77 -55.55
C ARG A 84 -19.26 16.85 -54.92
N PRO A 85 -19.65 15.87 -54.07
CA PRO A 85 -20.56 16.00 -52.92
C PRO A 85 -19.99 15.34 -51.63
N SER A 86 -20.77 15.36 -50.53
CA SER A 86 -20.39 14.90 -49.18
C SER A 86 -20.51 13.38 -48.94
N ASN A 87 -20.01 12.89 -47.79
CA ASN A 87 -20.91 12.41 -46.71
C ASN A 87 -20.23 12.15 -45.36
N ASN A 88 -20.97 12.45 -44.29
CA ASN A 88 -20.74 11.95 -42.92
C ASN A 88 -21.64 10.71 -42.70
N TRP A 89 -21.27 9.82 -41.77
CA TRP A 89 -22.30 9.03 -41.05
C TRP A 89 -21.84 8.59 -39.65
N ARG A 90 -22.83 8.27 -38.80
CA ARG A 90 -22.74 7.56 -37.51
C ARG A 90 -23.90 6.56 -37.47
N SER A 91 -23.71 5.42 -36.81
CA SER A 91 -24.74 4.43 -36.36
C SER A 91 -25.58 3.70 -37.43
N VAL A 92 -25.99 2.44 -37.13
CA VAL A 92 -26.77 1.45 -37.94
C VAL A 92 -25.90 0.46 -38.75
N ILE A 93 -26.02 -0.89 -38.70
CA ILE A 93 -26.73 -1.82 -37.78
C ILE A 93 -26.00 -3.20 -37.70
N PHE A 94 -26.57 -4.12 -36.92
CA PHE A 94 -26.14 -5.47 -36.52
C PHE A 94 -25.88 -6.56 -37.61
N SER A 95 -25.13 -7.59 -37.16
CA SER A 95 -25.33 -9.05 -37.32
C SER A 95 -25.26 -9.79 -38.67
N SER A 96 -24.59 -10.95 -38.63
CA SER A 96 -25.11 -12.22 -39.18
C SER A 96 -24.53 -13.43 -38.42
N GLN A 97 -25.32 -14.47 -38.19
CA GLN A 97 -24.89 -15.79 -37.69
C GLN A 97 -25.01 -16.85 -38.80
N SER A 98 -24.32 -17.99 -38.61
CA SER A 98 -24.70 -19.36 -39.02
C SER A 98 -25.33 -19.60 -40.40
N ASN A 99 -24.67 -20.44 -41.23
CA ASN A 99 -25.16 -21.82 -41.49
C ASN A 99 -24.21 -22.64 -42.40
N THR A 100 -24.34 -23.97 -42.29
CA THR A 100 -23.93 -25.02 -43.24
C THR A 100 -25.21 -25.63 -43.87
N PRO A 101 -25.20 -26.65 -44.75
CA PRO A 101 -24.12 -27.40 -45.42
C PRO A 101 -24.34 -27.51 -46.97
N GLU A 102 -23.81 -28.59 -47.58
CA GLU A 102 -24.26 -29.28 -48.81
C GLU A 102 -23.50 -29.11 -50.16
N SER A 103 -23.50 -30.25 -50.85
CA SER A 103 -22.79 -30.79 -52.03
C SER A 103 -23.06 -30.05 -53.36
N THR A 104 -22.22 -30.18 -54.40
CA THR A 104 -22.10 -31.36 -55.32
C THR A 104 -21.01 -31.11 -56.38
N GLY A 105 -20.57 -32.12 -57.16
CA GLY A 105 -19.91 -31.88 -58.47
C GLY A 105 -18.60 -32.62 -58.80
N ASP A 106 -18.68 -33.95 -58.93
CA ASP A 106 -17.75 -34.94 -59.53
C ASP A 106 -16.54 -34.52 -60.41
N ALA A 107 -15.41 -35.23 -60.22
CA ALA A 107 -14.68 -35.91 -61.30
C ALA A 107 -13.80 -37.07 -60.76
N SER A 108 -13.74 -38.19 -61.48
CA SER A 108 -13.01 -39.44 -61.16
C SER A 108 -11.58 -39.46 -61.77
N THR A 109 -10.63 -40.39 -61.55
CA THR A 109 -10.53 -41.75 -60.93
C THR A 109 -9.01 -41.99 -60.58
N SER A 110 -8.39 -43.13 -60.15
CA SER A 110 -8.69 -44.56 -59.89
C SER A 110 -7.48 -45.27 -59.20
N HIS A 111 -7.70 -46.38 -58.46
CA HIS A 111 -6.76 -47.53 -58.19
C HIS A 111 -5.46 -47.29 -57.36
N GLN A 112 -4.94 -48.21 -56.51
CA GLN A 112 -5.46 -49.46 -55.89
C GLN A 112 -4.67 -49.86 -54.60
N ASP A 113 -5.02 -50.98 -53.96
CA ASP A 113 -4.72 -51.38 -52.56
C ASP A 113 -3.35 -52.07 -52.27
N GLY A 114 -2.93 -52.10 -50.98
CA GLY A 114 -1.87 -53.02 -50.46
C GLY A 114 -1.12 -52.61 -49.15
N PRO A 115 -1.19 -53.40 -48.04
CA PRO A 115 -0.45 -53.16 -46.76
C PRO A 115 0.50 -54.33 -46.38
N PRO A 116 1.13 -54.43 -45.17
CA PRO A 116 1.83 -53.48 -44.27
C PRO A 116 3.32 -53.99 -44.08
N PRO A 117 4.00 -54.15 -42.90
CA PRO A 117 3.94 -53.53 -41.56
C PRO A 117 5.23 -52.78 -41.05
N PRO A 118 6.21 -53.28 -40.22
CA PRO A 118 6.89 -52.39 -39.25
C PRO A 118 8.44 -52.36 -39.24
N VAL A 119 9.03 -51.40 -38.52
CA VAL A 119 10.48 -51.30 -38.21
C VAL A 119 10.70 -51.10 -36.70
N SER A 120 11.73 -51.75 -36.15
CA SER A 120 11.97 -51.90 -34.69
C SER A 120 12.91 -50.86 -34.08
N LEU A 121 12.78 -50.65 -32.77
CA LEU A 121 13.71 -49.88 -31.92
C LEU A 121 14.80 -50.80 -31.33
N HIS A 122 16.07 -50.36 -31.38
CA HIS A 122 17.15 -50.90 -30.53
C HIS A 122 18.19 -49.82 -30.16
N SER A 123 18.69 -49.90 -28.92
CA SER A 123 19.75 -49.05 -28.36
C SER A 123 20.97 -49.89 -27.98
N PRO A 124 22.19 -49.32 -27.99
CA PRO A 124 23.28 -49.82 -27.14
C PRO A 124 23.99 -48.62 -26.40
N PRO A 125 25.20 -48.74 -25.77
CA PRO A 125 25.32 -48.66 -24.30
C PRO A 125 26.40 -47.66 -23.77
N PRO A 126 26.63 -47.54 -22.44
CA PRO A 126 27.52 -46.53 -21.83
C PRO A 126 28.94 -47.03 -21.42
N SER A 127 29.83 -46.12 -21.00
CA SER A 127 31.17 -46.42 -20.44
C SER A 127 31.68 -45.32 -19.47
N GLN A 128 32.75 -45.61 -18.71
CA GLN A 128 33.26 -44.86 -17.53
C GLN A 128 34.66 -44.21 -17.74
N PRO A 129 35.19 -43.40 -16.79
CA PRO A 129 36.35 -42.51 -17.00
C PRO A 129 37.72 -43.04 -16.48
N SER A 130 38.82 -42.39 -16.89
CA SER A 130 40.19 -42.56 -16.35
C SER A 130 41.02 -41.26 -16.44
N ALA A 131 42.06 -41.15 -15.62
CA ALA A 131 43.13 -40.11 -15.65
C ALA A 131 44.28 -40.54 -16.62
N THR A 132 45.43 -39.87 -16.84
CA THR A 132 46.32 -39.02 -16.00
C THR A 132 47.04 -37.91 -16.81
N ALA A 133 47.94 -37.15 -16.16
CA ALA A 133 48.58 -35.92 -16.69
C ALA A 133 50.01 -36.12 -17.25
N THR A 134 50.53 -35.09 -17.95
CA THR A 134 51.95 -34.67 -17.90
C THR A 134 52.10 -33.19 -18.33
N ASP A 135 53.25 -32.60 -17.99
CA ASP A 135 53.66 -31.20 -18.23
C ASP A 135 53.91 -30.86 -19.71
N ASP A 136 53.77 -29.58 -20.11
CA ASP A 136 54.92 -28.68 -20.40
C ASP A 136 54.49 -27.23 -20.70
N GLY A 137 55.47 -26.32 -20.88
CA GLY A 137 55.36 -24.86 -20.81
C GLY A 137 54.70 -24.06 -21.98
N PRO A 138 54.69 -22.71 -21.88
CA PRO A 138 53.67 -21.88 -22.51
C PRO A 138 53.98 -21.33 -23.92
N ALA A 139 52.95 -21.31 -24.77
CA ALA A 139 52.89 -20.53 -26.01
C ALA A 139 51.72 -19.51 -25.97
N LYS A 140 51.85 -18.41 -26.73
CA LYS A 140 50.87 -17.29 -26.72
C LYS A 140 49.50 -17.72 -27.28
N PRO A 141 48.38 -17.18 -26.74
CA PRO A 141 47.06 -17.38 -27.35
C PRO A 141 46.96 -16.63 -28.69
N PRO A 142 46.48 -17.26 -29.78
CA PRO A 142 46.00 -16.57 -30.97
C PRO A 142 44.57 -16.04 -30.76
N ASP A 143 44.19 -15.00 -31.50
CA ASP A 143 42.89 -14.35 -31.36
C ASP A 143 41.71 -15.27 -31.71
N PHE A 144 40.80 -15.44 -30.75
CA PHE A 144 39.60 -16.28 -30.91
C PHE A 144 38.48 -15.51 -31.64
N HIS A 145 38.43 -15.66 -32.97
CA HIS A 145 37.19 -15.43 -33.69
C HIS A 145 36.18 -16.54 -33.33
N PRO A 146 34.96 -16.21 -32.85
CA PRO A 146 33.97 -17.23 -32.49
C PRO A 146 33.45 -17.94 -33.75
N PRO A 147 33.23 -19.26 -33.72
CA PRO A 147 32.72 -19.99 -34.87
C PRO A 147 31.31 -19.52 -35.23
N SER A 148 31.10 -19.21 -36.52
CA SER A 148 29.82 -18.72 -37.04
C SER A 148 28.75 -19.80 -36.95
N SER A 149 27.90 -19.71 -35.92
CA SER A 149 26.80 -20.65 -35.73
C SER A 149 25.65 -20.38 -36.71
N PHE A 150 24.90 -21.44 -37.01
CA PHE A 150 23.76 -21.51 -37.94
C PHE A 150 22.71 -20.38 -37.79
N VAL A 151 22.68 -19.71 -36.62
CA VAL A 151 21.83 -18.54 -36.34
C VAL A 151 22.03 -17.40 -37.35
N SER A 152 23.24 -17.23 -37.90
CA SER A 152 23.55 -16.13 -38.83
C SER A 152 22.93 -16.28 -40.23
N GLN A 153 22.29 -17.40 -40.55
CA GLN A 153 21.66 -17.66 -41.85
C GLN A 153 20.12 -17.64 -41.80
N LEU A 154 19.53 -17.41 -40.62
CA LEU A 154 18.08 -17.18 -40.51
C LEU A 154 17.72 -15.79 -41.06
N PRO A 155 16.61 -15.64 -41.82
CA PRO A 155 16.13 -14.33 -42.27
C PRO A 155 15.93 -13.39 -41.09
N GLN A 156 16.41 -12.15 -41.20
CA GLN A 156 16.24 -11.11 -40.18
C GLN A 156 14.78 -10.62 -40.11
N ARG A 157 13.90 -11.45 -39.54
CA ARG A 157 12.68 -10.96 -38.89
C ARG A 157 13.11 -10.29 -37.58
N ASP A 158 12.68 -9.06 -37.36
CA ASP A 158 12.83 -8.37 -36.07
C ASP A 158 11.98 -9.09 -35.00
N TYR A 159 12.53 -10.13 -34.39
CA TYR A 159 11.92 -10.86 -33.26
C TYR A 159 11.98 -10.03 -31.97
N ARG A 160 11.34 -8.85 -31.99
CA ARG A 160 11.20 -7.91 -30.87
C ARG A 160 9.78 -7.97 -30.34
N ILE A 161 9.60 -8.49 -29.12
CA ILE A 161 8.30 -8.49 -28.45
C ILE A 161 8.23 -7.25 -27.55
N PRO A 162 7.28 -6.31 -27.77
CA PRO A 162 7.17 -5.12 -26.94
C PRO A 162 6.71 -5.44 -25.51
N THR A 163 7.63 -5.39 -24.56
CA THR A 163 7.47 -5.89 -23.18
C THR A 163 6.34 -5.25 -22.36
N ARG A 164 5.71 -4.18 -22.85
CA ARG A 164 4.68 -3.40 -22.13
C ARG A 164 3.46 -2.93 -22.92
N LYS A 165 3.37 -3.08 -24.25
CA LYS A 165 2.32 -2.42 -25.06
C LYS A 165 0.88 -2.79 -24.66
N SER A 166 0.66 -4.01 -24.16
CA SER A 166 -0.66 -4.48 -23.69
C SER A 166 -1.16 -3.80 -22.39
N ALA A 167 -0.28 -3.21 -21.58
CA ALA A 167 -0.62 -2.81 -20.20
C ALA A 167 -1.51 -1.57 -20.05
N ALA A 168 -1.71 -0.78 -21.12
CA ALA A 168 -2.36 0.53 -21.03
C ALA A 168 -3.82 0.58 -21.50
N HIS A 169 -4.27 -0.34 -22.36
CA HIS A 169 -5.52 -0.17 -23.10
C HIS A 169 -6.80 -0.36 -22.27
N ASP A 170 -6.86 -1.35 -21.37
CA ASP A 170 -8.11 -1.73 -20.68
C ASP A 170 -8.18 -1.30 -19.21
N SER A 171 -7.23 -0.48 -18.73
CA SER A 171 -7.17 -0.08 -17.33
C SER A 171 -7.93 1.22 -17.06
N GLN A 172 -8.97 1.16 -16.23
CA GLN A 172 -9.63 2.37 -15.72
C GLN A 172 -8.63 3.17 -14.85
N ILE A 173 -8.09 4.25 -15.42
CA ILE A 173 -7.15 5.15 -14.74
C ILE A 173 -7.90 5.96 -13.68
N VAL A 174 -7.79 5.54 -12.43
CA VAL A 174 -8.31 6.28 -11.27
C VAL A 174 -7.19 7.14 -10.70
N LEU A 175 -7.38 8.47 -10.78
CA LEU A 175 -6.46 9.51 -10.28
C LEU A 175 -5.90 9.21 -8.88
N ASP A 176 -6.75 8.75 -7.97
CA ASP A 176 -6.42 8.54 -6.56
C ASP A 176 -5.45 7.38 -6.26
N ASN A 177 -5.32 6.37 -7.13
CA ASN A 177 -4.65 5.11 -6.78
C ASN A 177 -4.09 4.31 -7.97
N THR A 178 -3.62 5.00 -9.02
CA THR A 178 -2.99 4.33 -10.17
C THR A 178 -1.67 3.64 -9.75
N ARG A 179 -1.72 2.32 -9.55
CA ARG A 179 -0.55 1.44 -9.41
C ARG A 179 -0.32 0.72 -10.74
N ILE A 180 0.89 0.82 -11.29
CA ILE A 180 1.29 0.03 -12.46
C ILE A 180 1.14 -1.46 -12.11
N LEU A 181 0.49 -2.23 -13.00
CA LEU A 181 0.25 -3.65 -12.80
C LEU A 181 1.57 -4.43 -12.88
N ARG A 182 1.75 -5.41 -11.97
CA ARG A 182 2.94 -6.28 -11.91
C ARG A 182 2.93 -7.30 -13.06
N TRP A 183 3.93 -8.19 -13.06
CA TRP A 183 4.05 -9.42 -13.88
C TRP A 183 2.78 -10.27 -14.02
N SER A 184 1.80 -10.09 -13.13
CA SER A 184 0.40 -10.49 -13.36
C SER A 184 -0.20 -10.06 -14.71
N HIS A 185 0.34 -9.06 -15.41
CA HIS A 185 -0.14 -8.63 -16.73
C HIS A 185 0.17 -9.63 -17.84
N TRP A 186 1.21 -10.46 -17.73
CA TRP A 186 1.50 -11.50 -18.74
C TRP A 186 0.40 -12.56 -18.85
N MET A 187 -0.40 -12.76 -17.79
CA MET A 187 -1.62 -13.55 -17.85
C MET A 187 -2.63 -12.99 -18.88
N GLY A 188 -2.66 -11.66 -19.08
CA GLY A 188 -3.49 -11.01 -20.11
C GLY A 188 -2.84 -10.96 -21.50
N ALA A 189 -1.56 -11.33 -21.63
CA ALA A 189 -0.88 -11.47 -22.91
C ALA A 189 -1.07 -12.87 -23.52
N GLY A 190 -1.16 -13.91 -22.67
CA GLY A 190 -1.56 -15.26 -23.09
C GLY A 190 -3.05 -15.32 -23.42
N GLN A 191 -3.38 -15.28 -24.71
CA GLN A 191 -4.76 -15.35 -25.22
C GLN A 191 -5.51 -16.60 -24.70
N GLU A 192 -4.76 -17.65 -24.38
CA GLU A 192 -5.23 -18.87 -23.76
C GLU A 192 -6.08 -18.67 -22.50
N PHE A 193 -5.76 -17.65 -21.69
CA PHE A 193 -6.47 -17.34 -20.45
C PHE A 193 -7.76 -16.53 -20.68
N GLY A 194 -8.10 -16.14 -21.91
CA GLY A 194 -9.27 -15.31 -22.24
C GLY A 194 -10.59 -15.74 -21.56
N PRO A 195 -11.01 -17.01 -21.63
CA PRO A 195 -12.24 -17.49 -20.97
C PRO A 195 -12.18 -17.35 -19.43
N ILE A 196 -11.02 -17.59 -18.83
CA ILE A 196 -10.79 -17.45 -17.39
C ILE A 196 -10.87 -15.96 -17.00
N PHE A 197 -10.35 -15.06 -17.82
CA PHE A 197 -10.50 -13.62 -17.60
C PHE A 197 -11.93 -13.12 -17.77
N ALA A 198 -12.68 -13.61 -18.75
CA ALA A 198 -14.10 -13.26 -18.91
C ALA A 198 -14.89 -13.59 -17.64
N CYS A 199 -14.83 -14.84 -17.16
CA CYS A 199 -15.47 -15.25 -15.91
C CYS A 199 -14.98 -14.44 -14.70
N TYR A 200 -13.66 -14.21 -14.60
CA TYR A 200 -13.08 -13.46 -13.48
C TYR A 200 -13.53 -11.98 -13.45
N LEU A 201 -13.67 -11.34 -14.61
CA LEU A 201 -14.09 -9.95 -14.72
C LEU A 201 -15.59 -9.79 -14.42
N GLU A 202 -16.43 -10.72 -14.87
CA GLU A 202 -17.86 -10.77 -14.52
C GLU A 202 -18.06 -10.92 -13.00
N THR A 203 -17.25 -11.78 -12.36
CA THR A 203 -17.24 -11.97 -10.88
C THR A 203 -16.88 -10.70 -10.10
N LEU A 204 -16.27 -9.68 -10.75
CA LEU A 204 -15.99 -8.39 -10.12
C LEU A 204 -17.14 -7.37 -10.29
N GLY A 205 -18.00 -7.57 -11.27
CA GLY A 205 -19.20 -6.77 -11.56
C GLY A 205 -19.65 -6.95 -13.01
N PRO A 206 -20.97 -6.91 -13.29
CA PRO A 206 -21.50 -7.20 -14.62
C PRO A 206 -21.04 -6.18 -15.67
N ARG A 207 -20.84 -6.65 -16.91
CA ARG A 207 -20.35 -5.82 -18.03
C ARG A 207 -21.33 -5.83 -19.22
N PRO A 208 -21.57 -4.69 -19.89
CA PRO A 208 -22.48 -4.61 -21.03
C PRO A 208 -22.00 -5.40 -22.27
N GLU A 209 -20.70 -5.65 -22.37
CA GLU A 209 -20.05 -6.33 -23.52
C GLU A 209 -19.69 -7.80 -23.20
N SER A 210 -20.29 -8.38 -22.15
CA SER A 210 -19.94 -9.73 -21.68
C SER A 210 -20.42 -10.82 -22.65
N THR A 211 -19.49 -11.57 -23.26
CA THR A 211 -19.78 -12.64 -24.23
C THR A 211 -20.29 -13.94 -23.61
N LEU A 212 -20.19 -14.10 -22.28
CA LEU A 212 -20.49 -15.34 -21.56
C LEU A 212 -21.95 -15.80 -21.70
N SER A 213 -22.18 -17.10 -21.60
CA SER A 213 -23.53 -17.70 -21.58
C SER A 213 -24.40 -17.18 -20.41
N PRO A 214 -25.74 -17.20 -20.54
CA PRO A 214 -26.65 -16.81 -19.45
C PRO A 214 -26.45 -17.64 -18.18
N ASP A 215 -26.24 -18.95 -18.32
CA ASP A 215 -26.05 -19.87 -17.20
C ASP A 215 -24.74 -19.60 -16.47
N ALA A 216 -23.65 -19.35 -17.21
CA ALA A 216 -22.37 -18.95 -16.63
C ALA A 216 -22.52 -17.61 -15.87
N LYS A 217 -23.21 -16.62 -16.46
CA LYS A 217 -23.50 -15.33 -15.79
C LYS A 217 -24.28 -15.50 -14.48
N ALA A 218 -25.31 -16.35 -14.45
CA ALA A 218 -26.08 -16.62 -13.24
C ALA A 218 -25.20 -17.20 -12.11
N VAL A 219 -24.37 -18.19 -12.42
CA VAL A 219 -23.40 -18.79 -11.48
C VAL A 219 -22.35 -17.77 -11.01
N LEU A 220 -21.92 -16.86 -11.88
CA LEU A 220 -20.92 -15.83 -11.58
C LEU A 220 -21.49 -14.70 -10.69
N VAL A 221 -22.80 -14.43 -10.71
CA VAL A 221 -23.45 -13.53 -9.74
C VAL A 221 -23.37 -14.11 -8.32
N GLU A 222 -23.65 -15.40 -8.14
CA GLU A 222 -23.46 -16.07 -6.84
C GLU A 222 -21.98 -16.08 -6.42
N ALA A 223 -21.06 -16.35 -7.36
CA ALA A 223 -19.62 -16.28 -7.11
C ALA A 223 -19.19 -14.88 -6.67
N ALA A 224 -19.76 -13.82 -7.26
CA ALA A 224 -19.50 -12.44 -6.87
C ALA A 224 -19.93 -12.16 -5.42
N GLU A 225 -21.07 -12.68 -4.95
CA GLU A 225 -21.46 -12.59 -3.55
C GLU A 225 -20.44 -13.25 -2.62
N VAL A 226 -20.02 -14.48 -2.93
CA VAL A 226 -19.04 -15.22 -2.11
C VAL A 226 -17.70 -14.49 -2.11
N LEU A 227 -17.28 -13.93 -3.24
CA LEU A 227 -16.12 -13.06 -3.31
C LEU A 227 -16.28 -11.80 -2.43
N GLN A 228 -17.48 -11.22 -2.30
CA GLN A 228 -17.73 -10.12 -1.34
C GLN A 228 -17.73 -10.61 0.13
N LYS A 229 -18.22 -11.83 0.41
CA LYS A 229 -18.11 -12.48 1.74
C LYS A 229 -16.62 -12.66 2.11
N CYS A 230 -15.80 -13.22 1.22
CA CYS A 230 -14.34 -13.33 1.36
C CYS A 230 -13.66 -11.96 1.51
N LYS A 231 -14.02 -10.94 0.71
CA LYS A 231 -13.51 -9.56 0.84
C LYS A 231 -13.85 -8.95 2.21
N ARG A 232 -14.98 -9.29 2.84
CA ARG A 232 -15.35 -8.83 4.19
C ARG A 232 -14.48 -9.50 5.27
N LEU A 233 -14.30 -10.82 5.24
CA LEU A 233 -13.37 -11.54 6.14
C LEU A 233 -11.91 -11.06 5.97
N ALA A 234 -11.48 -10.86 4.72
CA ALA A 234 -10.18 -10.31 4.37
C ALA A 234 -9.99 -8.83 4.74
N ARG A 235 -11.06 -8.13 5.19
CA ARG A 235 -11.01 -6.78 5.78
C ARG A 235 -11.03 -6.83 7.30
N SER A 236 -11.85 -7.66 7.93
CA SER A 236 -11.90 -7.79 9.42
C SER A 236 -10.56 -8.27 9.99
N SER A 237 -9.95 -9.30 9.40
CA SER A 237 -8.58 -9.75 9.68
C SER A 237 -7.51 -8.65 9.56
N LYS A 238 -7.75 -7.60 8.76
CA LYS A 238 -6.83 -6.46 8.57
C LYS A 238 -7.10 -5.29 9.52
N ILE A 239 -8.21 -5.28 10.25
CA ILE A 239 -8.47 -4.28 11.32
C ILE A 239 -7.58 -4.57 12.53
N TRP A 240 -7.36 -5.85 12.85
CA TRP A 240 -6.51 -6.29 13.98
C TRP A 240 -5.00 -6.17 13.74
N ARG A 241 -4.55 -5.56 12.63
CA ARG A 241 -3.12 -5.31 12.38
C ARG A 241 -2.64 -4.13 13.24
N PRO A 242 -1.54 -4.26 14.01
CA PRO A 242 -1.07 -3.22 14.92
C PRO A 242 -0.93 -1.81 14.29
N SER A 243 -0.54 -1.72 13.02
CA SER A 243 -0.44 -0.46 12.25
C SER A 243 -1.75 0.33 12.05
N ARG A 244 -2.88 -0.14 12.59
CA ARG A 244 -4.16 0.59 12.62
C ARG A 244 -4.69 0.83 14.04
N LEU A 245 -3.97 0.37 15.06
CA LEU A 245 -4.42 0.36 16.46
C LEU A 245 -3.48 1.15 17.38
N PHE A 246 -2.17 1.17 17.07
CA PHE A 246 -1.18 1.87 17.89
C PHE A 246 -0.79 3.21 17.26
N GLY A 247 -0.89 4.27 18.07
CA GLY A 247 -0.06 5.46 17.87
C GLY A 247 1.39 5.17 18.28
N ILE A 248 2.27 6.15 18.16
CA ILE A 248 3.73 6.00 18.33
C ILE A 248 4.15 5.57 19.76
N GLN A 249 3.25 5.65 20.74
CA GLN A 249 3.45 5.18 22.11
C GLN A 249 2.70 3.86 22.35
N GLY A 250 3.44 2.76 22.56
CA GLY A 250 2.86 1.47 22.99
C GLY A 250 3.20 0.22 22.16
N TYR A 251 4.40 0.11 21.57
CA TYR A 251 4.89 -1.18 21.07
C TYR A 251 5.48 -2.01 22.22
N ASP A 252 5.13 -3.29 22.30
CA ASP A 252 5.86 -4.24 23.15
C ASP A 252 7.22 -4.56 22.51
N LEU A 253 8.30 -4.17 23.21
CA LEU A 253 9.69 -4.41 22.82
C LEU A 253 10.41 -5.35 23.80
N MET A 254 9.66 -6.19 24.50
CA MET A 254 10.21 -7.32 25.24
C MET A 254 10.48 -8.50 24.28
N PRO A 255 11.65 -9.15 24.37
CA PRO A 255 11.88 -10.43 23.72
C PRO A 255 11.04 -11.54 24.41
N PRO A 256 10.87 -12.71 23.77
CA PRO A 256 10.45 -13.92 24.49
C PRO A 256 11.54 -14.35 25.49
N THR A 257 11.32 -15.43 26.25
CA THR A 257 12.32 -15.94 27.20
C THR A 257 13.65 -16.28 26.51
N ARG A 258 14.76 -16.24 27.26
CA ARG A 258 16.12 -16.41 26.71
C ARG A 258 16.28 -17.74 25.98
N GLU A 259 15.63 -18.81 26.45
CA GLU A 259 15.66 -20.14 25.83
C GLU A 259 14.98 -20.14 24.45
N VAL A 260 13.85 -19.46 24.32
CA VAL A 260 13.14 -19.29 23.05
C VAL A 260 13.95 -18.39 22.11
N ALA A 261 14.49 -17.28 22.63
CA ALA A 261 15.32 -16.35 21.87
C ALA A 261 16.59 -17.03 21.33
N ASP A 262 17.28 -17.82 22.14
CA ASP A 262 18.47 -18.60 21.78
C ASP A 262 18.19 -19.55 20.60
N VAL A 263 17.09 -20.31 20.67
CA VAL A 263 16.71 -21.27 19.62
C VAL A 263 16.34 -20.53 18.32
N MET A 264 15.56 -19.45 18.38
CA MET A 264 15.23 -18.68 17.18
C MET A 264 16.48 -18.01 16.58
N THR A 265 17.38 -17.50 17.41
CA THR A 265 18.63 -16.88 16.99
C THR A 265 19.55 -17.88 16.28
N ARG A 266 19.72 -19.09 16.83
CA ARG A 266 20.47 -20.17 16.18
C ARG A 266 19.87 -20.59 14.83
N GLU A 267 18.54 -20.67 14.73
CA GLU A 267 17.85 -20.95 13.45
C GLU A 267 18.01 -19.81 12.43
N TYR A 268 17.97 -18.53 12.85
CA TYR A 268 18.29 -17.40 11.96
C TYR A 268 19.71 -17.54 11.38
N PHE A 269 20.71 -17.74 12.25
CA PHE A 269 22.10 -17.83 11.82
C PHE A 269 22.34 -19.01 10.88
N LYS A 270 21.76 -20.17 11.18
CA LYS A 270 21.93 -21.38 10.38
C LYS A 270 21.33 -21.31 8.97
N TYR A 271 20.27 -20.52 8.77
CA TYR A 271 19.48 -20.56 7.52
C TYR A 271 19.42 -19.23 6.76
N PHE A 272 19.18 -18.11 7.44
CA PHE A 272 19.18 -16.79 6.77
C PHE A 272 20.59 -16.22 6.65
N GLU A 273 21.35 -16.12 7.75
CA GLU A 273 22.62 -15.40 7.75
C GLU A 273 23.67 -16.03 6.81
N TYR A 274 23.64 -17.35 6.57
CA TYR A 274 24.52 -17.99 5.57
C TYR A 274 24.24 -17.58 4.12
N THR A 275 23.04 -17.09 3.78
CA THR A 275 22.66 -16.74 2.40
C THR A 275 22.43 -15.25 2.20
N ILE A 276 22.06 -14.54 3.27
CA ILE A 276 21.78 -13.10 3.30
C ILE A 276 22.70 -12.50 4.37
N ARG A 277 23.94 -12.20 4.00
CA ARG A 277 24.98 -11.73 4.94
C ARG A 277 24.68 -10.29 5.38
N ILE A 278 24.31 -10.10 6.63
CA ILE A 278 23.99 -8.80 7.26
C ILE A 278 24.89 -8.55 8.46
N LEU A 279 25.16 -9.58 9.26
CA LEU A 279 25.82 -9.48 10.55
C LEU A 279 27.24 -10.05 10.52
N HIS A 280 27.93 -9.90 11.65
CA HIS A 280 29.15 -10.62 11.95
C HIS A 280 28.86 -11.57 13.12
N ILE A 281 29.08 -12.87 12.94
CA ILE A 281 28.55 -13.89 13.87
C ILE A 281 29.11 -13.73 15.30
N PRO A 282 30.44 -13.70 15.57
CA PRO A 282 30.99 -13.49 16.92
C PRO A 282 30.52 -12.19 17.59
N SER A 283 30.61 -11.06 16.87
CA SER A 283 30.28 -9.74 17.43
C SER A 283 28.80 -9.60 17.78
N PHE A 284 27.91 -10.28 17.04
CA PHE A 284 26.51 -10.38 17.44
C PHE A 284 26.35 -11.18 18.73
N TRP A 285 26.98 -12.35 18.87
CA TRP A 285 26.82 -13.18 20.08
C TRP A 285 27.38 -12.50 21.34
N GLU A 286 28.44 -11.70 21.21
CA GLU A 286 28.95 -10.84 22.28
C GLU A 286 27.91 -9.78 22.70
N SER A 287 27.35 -9.05 21.73
CA SER A 287 26.30 -8.03 21.96
C SER A 287 25.02 -8.65 22.55
N TYR A 288 24.61 -9.82 22.05
CA TYR A 288 23.47 -10.59 22.53
C TYR A 288 23.65 -11.07 23.98
N THR A 289 24.87 -11.46 24.36
CA THR A 289 25.17 -11.82 25.75
C THR A 289 25.04 -10.60 26.66
N LYS A 290 25.70 -9.49 26.31
CA LYS A 290 25.60 -8.21 27.04
C LYS A 290 24.16 -7.70 27.16
N PHE A 291 23.33 -7.89 26.13
CA PHE A 291 21.90 -7.57 26.15
C PHE A 291 21.14 -8.39 27.21
N TRP A 292 21.44 -9.68 27.38
CA TRP A 292 20.79 -10.49 28.41
C TRP A 292 21.31 -10.22 29.83
N ASP A 293 22.55 -9.76 29.96
CA ASP A 293 23.14 -9.41 31.26
C ASP A 293 22.60 -8.05 31.77
N ASN A 294 22.29 -7.10 30.86
CA ASN A 294 21.60 -5.85 31.19
C ASN A 294 20.71 -5.35 30.03
N PRO A 295 19.43 -5.79 29.95
CA PRO A 295 18.54 -5.42 28.85
C PRO A 295 18.22 -3.92 28.77
N ASP A 296 18.18 -3.21 29.90
CA ASP A 296 17.74 -1.82 29.97
C ASP A 296 18.86 -0.82 29.62
N ALA A 297 20.12 -1.24 29.69
CA ALA A 297 21.26 -0.49 29.14
C ALA A 297 21.44 -0.67 27.62
N ALA A 298 20.75 -1.63 27.00
CA ALA A 298 20.93 -1.95 25.58
C ALA A 298 20.32 -0.89 24.64
N THR A 299 21.06 -0.54 23.59
CA THR A 299 20.65 0.45 22.59
C THR A 299 19.46 -0.04 21.75
N MET A 300 18.73 0.91 21.15
CA MET A 300 17.55 0.60 20.34
C MET A 300 17.87 -0.21 19.07
N ASP A 301 19.01 0.05 18.43
CA ASP A 301 19.53 -0.73 17.31
C ASP A 301 19.81 -2.19 17.71
N THR A 302 20.49 -2.43 18.82
CA THR A 302 20.77 -3.76 19.37
C THR A 302 19.46 -4.48 19.72
N ARG A 303 18.56 -3.82 20.46
CA ARG A 303 17.25 -4.39 20.84
C ARG A 303 16.40 -4.74 19.61
N LEU A 304 16.32 -3.85 18.61
CA LEU A 304 15.57 -4.12 17.37
C LEU A 304 16.23 -5.21 16.51
N THR A 305 17.57 -5.26 16.47
CA THR A 305 18.33 -6.32 15.79
C THR A 305 17.97 -7.70 16.36
N ILE A 306 18.01 -7.85 17.69
CA ILE A 306 17.65 -9.10 18.37
C ILE A 306 16.19 -9.48 18.12
N LEU A 307 15.24 -8.55 18.24
CA LEU A 307 13.82 -8.81 18.00
C LEU A 307 13.52 -9.22 16.54
N LEU A 308 14.21 -8.63 15.56
CA LEU A 308 14.06 -9.00 14.14
C LEU A 308 14.70 -10.36 13.82
N ILE A 309 15.84 -10.69 14.43
CA ILE A 309 16.49 -12.01 14.33
C ILE A 309 15.58 -13.10 14.92
N VAL A 310 15.05 -12.87 16.13
CA VAL A 310 14.12 -13.80 16.80
C VAL A 310 12.83 -13.96 15.99
N ALA A 311 12.30 -12.89 15.38
CA ALA A 311 11.19 -12.99 14.44
C ALA A 311 11.53 -13.86 13.22
N LEU A 312 12.69 -13.67 12.59
CA LEU A 312 13.10 -14.44 11.42
C LEU A 312 13.32 -15.92 11.76
N GLY A 313 13.94 -16.26 12.89
CA GLY A 313 14.01 -17.62 13.40
C GLY A 313 12.64 -18.26 13.66
N ALA A 314 11.70 -17.48 14.21
CA ALA A 314 10.31 -17.90 14.46
C ALA A 314 9.45 -18.05 13.18
N SER A 315 10.05 -17.92 11.99
CA SER A 315 9.43 -18.28 10.70
C SER A 315 9.70 -19.73 10.28
N PHE A 316 10.73 -20.37 10.86
CA PHE A 316 11.07 -21.78 10.57
C PHE A 316 10.33 -22.78 11.45
N GLN A 317 9.67 -22.33 12.51
CA GLN A 317 8.99 -23.19 13.49
C GLN A 317 7.58 -23.61 13.04
N ASP A 318 7.19 -24.83 13.39
CA ASP A 318 5.86 -25.37 13.10
C ASP A 318 4.84 -24.82 14.11
N ARG A 319 3.94 -23.95 13.66
CA ARG A 319 2.90 -23.33 14.50
C ARG A 319 1.73 -24.25 14.84
N SER A 320 1.70 -25.48 14.32
CA SER A 320 0.74 -26.50 14.75
C SER A 320 1.16 -27.20 16.05
N GLN A 321 2.44 -27.15 16.43
CA GLN A 321 2.98 -27.81 17.61
C GLN A 321 3.11 -26.83 18.79
N PRO A 322 2.40 -27.06 19.92
CA PRO A 322 2.38 -26.13 21.06
C PRO A 322 3.58 -26.29 22.01
N SER A 323 4.69 -26.86 21.57
CA SER A 323 5.82 -27.30 22.42
C SER A 323 6.72 -26.16 22.92
N LEU A 324 6.62 -24.96 22.35
CA LEU A 324 7.38 -23.78 22.74
C LEU A 324 6.47 -22.55 22.82
N ALA A 325 6.77 -21.62 23.74
CA ALA A 325 6.10 -20.33 23.86
C ALA A 325 6.54 -19.35 22.75
N LEU A 326 6.29 -19.74 21.49
CA LEU A 326 6.76 -19.03 20.30
C LEU A 326 6.11 -17.64 20.14
N PRO A 327 6.85 -16.63 19.66
CA PRO A 327 6.30 -15.32 19.32
C PRO A 327 5.08 -15.41 18.41
N ASN A 328 3.96 -14.85 18.86
CA ASN A 328 2.74 -14.80 18.06
C ASN A 328 2.88 -13.77 16.92
N ILE A 329 2.12 -13.95 15.84
CA ILE A 329 2.26 -13.12 14.63
C ILE A 329 1.97 -11.64 14.91
N ALA A 330 1.10 -11.31 15.86
CA ALA A 330 0.80 -9.92 16.22
C ALA A 330 1.96 -9.24 16.95
N GLN A 331 2.69 -9.96 17.82
CA GLN A 331 3.90 -9.47 18.50
C GLN A 331 5.05 -9.26 17.50
N VAL A 332 5.29 -10.23 16.61
CA VAL A 332 6.26 -10.08 15.51
C VAL A 332 5.92 -8.89 14.60
N HIS A 333 4.62 -8.67 14.31
CA HIS A 333 4.18 -7.49 13.58
C HIS A 333 4.46 -6.19 14.35
N GLN A 334 4.31 -6.15 15.68
CA GLN A 334 4.67 -4.97 16.48
C GLN A 334 6.16 -4.65 16.35
N TRP A 335 7.06 -5.62 16.49
CA TRP A 335 8.51 -5.41 16.35
C TRP A 335 8.87 -4.87 14.96
N ILE A 336 8.26 -5.42 13.90
CA ILE A 336 8.44 -4.95 12.52
C ILE A 336 7.96 -3.50 12.34
N TYR A 337 6.81 -3.13 12.93
CA TYR A 337 6.34 -1.74 12.87
C TYR A 337 7.19 -0.79 13.72
N ALA A 338 7.69 -1.23 14.87
CA ALA A 338 8.60 -0.44 15.71
C ALA A 338 9.92 -0.16 15.01
N ALA A 339 10.55 -1.16 14.39
CA ALA A 339 11.75 -0.98 13.57
C ALA A 339 11.49 -0.04 12.38
N GLN A 340 10.33 -0.18 11.70
CA GLN A 340 9.95 0.73 10.62
C GLN A 340 9.75 2.18 11.14
N ALA A 341 9.14 2.37 12.31
CA ALA A 341 8.94 3.69 12.90
C ALA A 341 10.26 4.32 13.38
N TRP A 342 11.17 3.54 13.96
CA TRP A 342 12.49 3.99 14.39
C TRP A 342 13.36 4.46 13.22
N LEU A 343 13.36 3.72 12.10
CA LEU A 343 14.06 4.10 10.87
C LEU A 343 13.40 5.26 10.11
N ALA A 344 12.07 5.42 10.21
CA ALA A 344 11.30 6.47 9.53
C ALA A 344 11.08 7.74 10.37
N GLY A 345 11.63 7.80 11.59
CA GLY A 345 11.64 9.00 12.41
C GLY A 345 12.49 10.14 11.80
N PRO A 346 12.59 11.29 12.48
CA PRO A 346 13.52 12.35 12.11
C PRO A 346 14.93 11.78 11.87
N VAL A 347 15.59 12.24 10.80
CA VAL A 347 16.91 11.73 10.41
C VAL A 347 17.99 12.39 11.29
N GLU A 348 18.10 11.85 12.49
CA GLU A 348 19.20 12.09 13.42
C GLU A 348 20.47 11.36 12.92
N LYS A 349 21.65 11.90 13.23
CA LYS A 349 22.94 11.43 12.65
C LYS A 349 23.43 10.11 13.23
N ASP A 350 23.04 9.81 14.46
CA ASP A 350 23.27 8.57 15.19
C ASP A 350 22.67 7.34 14.48
N ARG A 351 21.52 7.50 13.80
CA ARG A 351 20.84 6.43 13.03
C ARG A 351 21.30 6.36 11.56
N LEU A 352 22.46 6.93 11.26
CA LEU A 352 23.12 6.85 9.95
C LEU A 352 24.52 6.26 10.16
N ASP A 353 24.52 4.96 10.49
CA ASP A 353 25.67 4.16 10.86
C ASP A 353 25.53 2.72 10.31
N ILE A 354 26.41 1.80 10.71
CA ILE A 354 26.35 0.39 10.28
C ILE A 354 25.20 -0.37 10.95
N GLY A 355 24.93 -0.16 12.24
CA GLY A 355 23.82 -0.79 12.97
C GLY A 355 22.46 -0.37 12.39
N GLY A 356 22.27 0.91 12.09
CA GLY A 356 21.09 1.42 11.38
C GLY A 356 20.89 0.78 9.99
N LEU A 357 21.97 0.48 9.25
CA LEU A 357 21.86 -0.31 8.00
C LEU A 357 21.47 -1.77 8.28
N GLN A 358 22.06 -2.40 9.30
CA GLN A 358 21.78 -3.80 9.66
C GLN A 358 20.33 -4.02 10.11
N VAL A 359 19.80 -3.16 10.99
CA VAL A 359 18.37 -3.15 11.37
C VAL A 359 17.49 -2.98 10.13
N TYR A 360 17.87 -2.10 9.18
CA TYR A 360 17.09 -1.90 7.96
C TYR A 360 17.13 -3.15 7.06
N CYS A 361 18.29 -3.78 6.87
CA CYS A 361 18.41 -5.05 6.13
C CYS A 361 17.53 -6.15 6.75
N LEU A 362 17.60 -6.35 8.06
CA LEU A 362 16.76 -7.31 8.79
C LEU A 362 15.26 -6.97 8.64
N LEU A 363 14.90 -5.69 8.70
CA LEU A 363 13.53 -5.22 8.47
C LEU A 363 13.04 -5.53 7.05
N ILE A 364 13.90 -5.43 6.02
CA ILE A 364 13.53 -5.80 4.65
C ILE A 364 13.21 -7.31 4.57
N VAL A 365 14.04 -8.19 5.14
CA VAL A 365 13.76 -9.64 5.17
C VAL A 365 12.47 -9.91 5.95
N ALA A 366 12.33 -9.38 7.17
CA ALA A 366 11.17 -9.61 8.03
C ALA A 366 9.86 -9.13 7.40
N ARG A 367 9.86 -7.98 6.70
CA ARG A 367 8.68 -7.47 5.97
C ARG A 367 8.29 -8.33 4.77
N GLN A 368 9.26 -8.97 4.11
CA GLN A 368 8.97 -9.95 3.06
C GLN A 368 8.36 -11.22 3.65
N ILE A 369 9.01 -11.85 4.63
CA ILE A 369 8.51 -13.06 5.28
C ILE A 369 7.10 -12.83 5.85
N TYR A 370 6.93 -11.88 6.77
CA TYR A 370 5.66 -11.67 7.48
C TYR A 370 4.58 -10.91 6.69
N SER A 371 4.76 -10.70 5.38
CA SER A 371 3.82 -9.97 4.51
C SER A 371 3.46 -8.55 5.00
N VAL A 372 4.40 -7.87 5.67
CA VAL A 372 4.19 -6.53 6.25
C VAL A 372 4.58 -5.47 5.23
N GLY A 373 3.68 -5.21 4.28
CA GLY A 373 3.93 -4.28 3.17
C GLY A 373 5.11 -4.74 2.30
N GLY A 374 5.23 -6.04 2.10
CA GLY A 374 6.28 -6.65 1.26
C GLY A 374 6.24 -6.17 -0.19
N ASP A 375 5.06 -5.80 -0.71
CA ASP A 375 4.90 -5.18 -2.04
C ASP A 375 5.37 -3.72 -2.11
N LEU A 376 5.70 -3.11 -0.98
CA LEU A 376 6.20 -1.74 -0.84
C LEU A 376 7.69 -1.71 -0.45
N VAL A 377 8.37 -2.86 -0.47
CA VAL A 377 9.78 -3.01 -0.09
C VAL A 377 10.72 -2.25 -1.05
N TRP A 378 10.43 -2.20 -2.36
CA TRP A 378 11.24 -1.43 -3.32
C TRP A 378 11.36 0.06 -2.95
N MET A 379 10.28 0.69 -2.45
CA MET A 379 10.34 2.08 -1.97
C MET A 379 11.21 2.25 -0.72
N SER A 380 11.22 1.25 0.16
CA SER A 380 12.10 1.23 1.34
C SER A 380 13.55 0.98 0.97
N LEU A 381 13.81 0.13 -0.03
CA LEU A 381 15.14 -0.12 -0.56
C LEU A 381 15.77 1.11 -1.23
N GLY A 382 14.97 1.97 -1.87
CA GLY A 382 15.47 3.28 -2.32
C GLY A 382 16.03 4.15 -1.18
N SER A 383 15.43 4.10 0.01
CA SER A 383 15.96 4.79 1.20
C SER A 383 17.19 4.08 1.78
N LEU A 384 17.20 2.75 1.84
CA LEU A 384 18.35 1.96 2.30
C LEU A 384 19.59 2.16 1.40
N LEU A 385 19.42 2.10 0.08
CA LEU A 385 20.47 2.37 -0.90
C LEU A 385 21.05 3.78 -0.72
N HIS A 386 20.20 4.81 -0.62
CA HIS A 386 20.69 6.17 -0.39
C HIS A 386 21.42 6.33 0.95
N ARG A 387 21.00 5.65 2.03
CA ARG A 387 21.73 5.65 3.30
C ARG A 387 23.10 4.97 3.18
N ALA A 388 23.18 3.82 2.51
CA ALA A 388 24.44 3.13 2.26
C ALA A 388 25.39 3.94 1.36
N MET A 389 24.87 4.62 0.33
CA MET A 389 25.66 5.53 -0.50
C MET A 389 26.13 6.76 0.28
N GLN A 390 25.27 7.35 1.13
CA GLN A 390 25.62 8.47 2.00
C GLN A 390 26.69 8.11 3.06
N LEU A 391 26.76 6.83 3.45
CA LEU A 391 27.82 6.24 4.28
C LEU A 391 29.06 5.78 3.50
N GLY A 392 29.06 5.93 2.17
CA GLY A 392 30.18 5.59 1.30
C GLY A 392 30.39 4.08 1.03
N LEU A 393 29.37 3.23 1.18
CA LEU A 393 29.51 1.78 0.91
C LEU A 393 29.63 1.43 -0.59
N HIS A 394 29.36 2.40 -1.46
CA HIS A 394 29.51 2.32 -2.93
C HIS A 394 30.94 2.63 -3.42
N TYR A 395 31.83 3.04 -2.51
CA TYR A 395 33.26 3.12 -2.75
C TYR A 395 33.96 1.96 -2.05
N ASP A 396 34.93 1.35 -2.70
CA ASP A 396 35.73 0.29 -2.08
C ASP A 396 36.50 0.81 -0.84
N PRO A 397 36.56 0.03 0.26
CA PRO A 397 37.33 0.38 1.45
C PRO A 397 38.80 0.77 1.20
N SER A 398 39.44 0.28 0.13
CA SER A 398 40.83 0.64 -0.22
C SER A 398 41.07 2.14 -0.46
N HIS A 399 40.02 2.90 -0.81
CA HIS A 399 40.09 4.36 -0.94
C HIS A 399 40.17 5.12 0.40
N PHE A 400 39.91 4.44 1.53
CA PHE A 400 39.78 5.07 2.85
C PHE A 400 40.98 4.76 3.74
N GLN A 401 41.85 5.75 3.93
CA GLN A 401 43.00 5.64 4.84
C GLN A 401 42.55 5.42 6.29
N GLY A 402 43.14 4.42 6.97
CA GLY A 402 42.91 4.16 8.39
C GLY A 402 41.65 3.35 8.75
N MET A 403 40.99 2.71 7.78
CA MET A 403 39.89 1.76 8.06
C MET A 403 40.44 0.39 8.51
N SER A 404 39.90 -0.21 9.57
CA SER A 404 40.25 -1.59 9.97
C SER A 404 39.74 -2.61 8.94
N ILE A 405 40.44 -3.73 8.81
CA ILE A 405 40.09 -4.82 7.86
C ILE A 405 38.67 -5.33 8.13
N PHE A 406 38.31 -5.47 9.41
CA PHE A 406 36.94 -5.76 9.86
C PHE A 406 35.88 -4.82 9.26
N LYS A 407 36.09 -3.50 9.40
CA LYS A 407 35.15 -2.49 8.90
C LYS A 407 35.11 -2.47 7.37
N ALA A 408 36.23 -2.77 6.70
CA ALA A 408 36.27 -2.92 5.25
C ALA A 408 35.40 -4.09 4.75
N GLU A 409 35.62 -5.29 5.27
CA GLU A 409 34.87 -6.48 4.84
C GLU A 409 33.39 -6.41 5.23
N LEU A 410 33.05 -5.87 6.41
CA LEU A 410 31.65 -5.67 6.80
C LEU A 410 30.92 -4.68 5.87
N ARG A 411 31.62 -3.67 5.33
CA ARG A 411 31.05 -2.73 4.34
C ARG A 411 30.86 -3.37 2.98
N ARG A 412 31.83 -4.16 2.47
CA ARG A 412 31.70 -4.95 1.23
C ARG A 412 30.52 -5.93 1.33
N ARG A 413 30.46 -6.70 2.42
CA ARG A 413 29.37 -7.63 2.77
C ARG A 413 28.00 -6.96 2.72
N LEU A 414 27.82 -5.84 3.42
CA LEU A 414 26.54 -5.11 3.47
C LEU A 414 26.16 -4.47 2.13
N TRP A 415 27.13 -3.93 1.39
CA TRP A 415 26.88 -3.34 0.06
C TRP A 415 26.23 -4.36 -0.88
N TYR A 416 26.83 -5.53 -1.02
CA TYR A 416 26.31 -6.57 -1.93
C TYR A 416 24.99 -7.17 -1.46
N THR A 417 24.72 -7.27 -0.15
CA THR A 417 23.39 -7.66 0.37
C THR A 417 22.31 -6.61 0.04
N ILE A 418 22.64 -5.32 0.06
CA ILE A 418 21.72 -4.26 -0.36
C ILE A 418 21.47 -4.32 -1.88
N LEU A 419 22.49 -4.57 -2.69
CA LEU A 419 22.32 -4.79 -4.14
C LEU A 419 21.48 -6.03 -4.45
N GLU A 420 21.63 -7.11 -3.70
CA GLU A 420 20.81 -8.32 -3.83
C GLU A 420 19.33 -8.00 -3.58
N PHE A 421 19.00 -7.39 -2.44
CA PHE A 421 17.62 -6.98 -2.16
C PHE A 421 17.04 -6.04 -3.22
N LEU A 422 17.84 -5.09 -3.71
CA LEU A 422 17.46 -4.13 -4.74
C LEU A 422 17.08 -4.84 -6.05
N VAL A 423 17.89 -5.82 -6.48
CA VAL A 423 17.65 -6.62 -7.69
C VAL A 423 16.43 -7.52 -7.54
N GLN A 424 16.25 -8.18 -6.40
CA GLN A 424 15.07 -9.01 -6.12
C GLN A 424 13.77 -8.18 -6.10
N ALA A 425 13.75 -7.05 -5.38
CA ALA A 425 12.56 -6.20 -5.30
C ALA A 425 12.26 -5.47 -6.62
N SER A 426 13.27 -5.19 -7.45
CA SER A 426 13.10 -4.65 -8.80
C SER A 426 12.40 -5.65 -9.72
N LEU A 427 12.73 -6.94 -9.61
CA LEU A 427 12.00 -8.02 -10.26
C LEU A 427 10.53 -8.02 -9.77
N ASP A 428 10.28 -8.22 -8.47
CA ASP A 428 8.91 -8.42 -7.95
C ASP A 428 7.96 -7.23 -8.18
N THR A 429 8.48 -6.00 -8.19
CA THR A 429 7.65 -4.78 -8.35
C THR A 429 7.56 -4.26 -9.79
N ALA A 430 8.27 -4.86 -10.74
CA ALA A 430 8.41 -4.39 -12.13
C ALA A 430 8.98 -2.94 -12.24
N MET A 431 9.89 -2.59 -11.33
CA MET A 431 10.51 -1.26 -11.21
C MET A 431 12.00 -1.31 -11.50
N PRO A 432 12.61 -0.29 -12.14
CA PRO A 432 14.04 -0.30 -12.42
C PRO A 432 14.86 -0.28 -11.12
N PRO A 433 16.04 -0.95 -11.07
CA PRO A 433 16.91 -0.94 -9.89
C PRO A 433 17.54 0.42 -9.58
N ARG A 434 17.61 1.31 -10.59
CA ARG A 434 18.22 2.65 -10.48
C ARG A 434 19.70 2.65 -10.02
N ILE A 435 20.41 1.58 -10.35
CA ILE A 435 21.88 1.50 -10.24
C ILE A 435 22.45 0.73 -11.45
N SER A 436 23.65 1.11 -11.87
CA SER A 436 24.49 0.52 -12.91
C SER A 436 25.76 -0.09 -12.27
N ALA A 437 26.49 -0.90 -13.03
CA ALA A 437 27.83 -1.35 -12.62
C ALA A 437 28.89 -0.21 -12.68
N GLU A 438 28.50 0.97 -13.18
CA GLU A 438 29.32 2.20 -13.23
C GLU A 438 29.14 3.10 -12.00
N ASP A 439 28.15 2.82 -11.13
CA ASP A 439 27.77 3.67 -9.99
C ASP A 439 28.51 3.30 -8.68
N PHE A 440 29.35 2.27 -8.69
CA PHE A 440 30.14 1.79 -7.54
C PHE A 440 31.40 1.04 -7.99
N ASP A 441 32.43 1.02 -7.14
CA ASP A 441 33.68 0.26 -7.36
C ASP A 441 34.04 -0.71 -6.23
N THR A 442 33.17 -0.86 -5.22
CA THR A 442 33.30 -1.79 -4.09
C THR A 442 33.52 -3.24 -4.56
N GLU A 443 34.67 -3.83 -4.22
CA GLU A 443 35.01 -5.21 -4.59
C GLU A 443 34.23 -6.26 -3.76
N PRO A 444 34.02 -7.49 -4.28
CA PRO A 444 33.36 -8.57 -3.55
C PRO A 444 34.09 -8.93 -2.23
N PRO A 445 33.36 -9.24 -1.14
CA PRO A 445 33.97 -9.62 0.12
C PRO A 445 34.79 -10.91 0.00
N ALA A 446 35.83 -11.01 0.82
CA ALA A 446 36.79 -12.12 0.84
C ALA A 446 36.12 -13.47 1.17
N ASN A 447 36.74 -14.58 0.74
CA ASN A 447 36.27 -15.92 1.11
C ASN A 447 36.83 -16.28 2.49
N ILE A 448 36.11 -15.89 3.55
CA ILE A 448 36.52 -16.04 4.96
C ILE A 448 35.34 -16.52 5.82
N ASN A 449 35.66 -17.18 6.94
CA ASN A 449 34.72 -17.40 8.03
C ASN A 449 34.65 -16.17 8.94
N ASP A 450 33.57 -16.00 9.69
CA ASP A 450 33.46 -14.91 10.68
C ASP A 450 34.31 -15.14 11.93
N ASN A 451 34.67 -16.39 12.24
CA ASN A 451 35.61 -16.69 13.33
C ASN A 451 37.08 -16.35 12.97
N ASP A 452 37.36 -16.06 11.70
CA ASP A 452 38.70 -15.74 11.19
C ASP A 452 38.93 -14.21 11.08
N LEU A 453 38.05 -13.38 11.68
CA LEU A 453 38.04 -11.92 11.52
C LEU A 453 37.54 -11.18 12.78
N ASP A 454 38.29 -10.19 13.25
CA ASP A 454 37.93 -9.27 14.32
C ASP A 454 38.48 -7.85 14.08
N GLU A 455 38.16 -6.89 14.96
CA GLU A 455 38.58 -5.48 14.83
C GLU A 455 40.10 -5.27 14.93
N ASP A 456 40.84 -6.18 15.59
CA ASP A 456 42.29 -6.14 15.79
C ASP A 456 43.07 -6.89 14.70
N THR A 457 42.37 -7.61 13.80
CA THR A 457 42.94 -8.43 12.73
C THR A 457 43.86 -7.62 11.80
N PRO A 458 45.18 -7.93 11.76
CA PRO A 458 46.15 -7.08 11.06
C PRO A 458 46.34 -7.43 9.59
N VAL A 459 45.97 -8.65 9.15
CA VAL A 459 46.15 -9.15 7.78
C VAL A 459 44.95 -10.01 7.38
N LEU A 460 44.45 -9.81 6.16
CA LEU A 460 43.29 -10.54 5.63
C LEU A 460 43.72 -11.81 4.87
N HIS A 461 43.40 -12.98 5.43
CA HIS A 461 43.72 -14.27 4.83
C HIS A 461 42.51 -14.86 4.07
N SER A 462 42.21 -14.33 2.88
CA SER A 462 41.16 -14.91 2.01
C SER A 462 41.54 -16.31 1.54
N LYS A 463 40.63 -17.25 1.68
CA LYS A 463 40.78 -18.64 1.23
C LYS A 463 40.49 -18.76 -0.28
N PRO A 464 40.95 -19.83 -0.95
CA PRO A 464 40.60 -20.09 -2.35
C PRO A 464 39.09 -20.26 -2.55
N ASP A 465 38.56 -19.92 -3.74
CA ASP A 465 37.14 -20.13 -4.09
C ASP A 465 36.71 -21.63 -4.13
N SER A 466 37.66 -22.56 -3.95
CA SER A 466 37.43 -24.01 -3.79
C SER A 466 37.29 -24.46 -2.33
N GLU A 467 37.41 -23.56 -1.35
CA GLU A 467 37.14 -23.85 0.06
C GLU A 467 35.82 -23.20 0.50
N HIS A 468 34.96 -23.99 1.13
CA HIS A 468 33.70 -23.50 1.69
C HIS A 468 33.92 -22.74 3.01
N THR A 469 33.38 -21.53 3.08
CA THR A 469 33.39 -20.61 4.23
C THR A 469 32.01 -19.98 4.42
N ASP A 470 31.80 -19.28 5.55
CA ASP A 470 30.58 -18.50 5.82
C ASP A 470 30.24 -17.46 4.71
N THR A 471 31.22 -17.05 3.90
CA THR A 471 31.05 -16.00 2.88
C THR A 471 30.94 -16.56 1.45
N THR A 472 31.25 -17.84 1.21
CA THR A 472 31.23 -18.49 -0.12
C THR A 472 29.87 -18.37 -0.82
N LEU A 473 28.77 -18.58 -0.09
CA LEU A 473 27.42 -18.54 -0.67
C LEU A 473 27.04 -17.12 -1.15
N GLN A 474 27.52 -16.07 -0.48
CA GLN A 474 27.32 -14.69 -0.93
C GLN A 474 28.13 -14.40 -2.20
N ARG A 475 29.41 -14.82 -2.25
CA ARG A 475 30.28 -14.67 -3.44
C ARG A 475 29.66 -15.32 -4.69
N HIS A 476 29.02 -16.48 -4.54
CA HIS A 476 28.25 -17.14 -5.60
C HIS A 476 27.05 -16.33 -6.10
N ILE A 477 26.27 -15.71 -5.21
CA ILE A 477 25.15 -14.83 -5.58
C ILE A 477 25.65 -13.56 -6.27
N ILE A 478 26.77 -13.00 -5.80
CA ILE A 478 27.44 -11.81 -6.37
C ILE A 478 27.92 -12.08 -7.81
N HIS A 479 28.52 -13.23 -8.09
CA HIS A 479 28.92 -13.60 -9.44
C HIS A 479 27.73 -13.61 -10.44
N ALA A 480 26.52 -13.94 -9.98
CA ALA A 480 25.31 -13.90 -10.79
C ALA A 480 24.64 -12.50 -10.86
N LEU A 481 25.13 -11.51 -10.13
CA LEU A 481 24.49 -10.20 -9.98
C LEU A 481 24.47 -9.36 -11.28
N PRO A 482 25.55 -9.27 -12.10
CA PRO A 482 25.53 -8.43 -13.30
C PRO A 482 24.48 -8.87 -14.34
N ALA A 483 24.35 -10.19 -14.54
CA ALA A 483 23.32 -10.75 -15.42
C ALA A 483 21.90 -10.41 -14.92
N ARG A 484 21.65 -10.55 -13.62
CA ARG A 484 20.34 -10.24 -13.00
C ARG A 484 20.01 -8.75 -13.02
N ILE A 485 20.98 -7.87 -12.79
CA ILE A 485 20.84 -6.41 -12.98
C ILE A 485 20.42 -6.09 -14.41
N ASN A 486 21.09 -6.67 -15.40
CA ASN A 486 20.77 -6.42 -16.81
C ASN A 486 19.38 -6.97 -17.19
N ILE A 487 19.00 -8.15 -16.71
CA ILE A 487 17.63 -8.68 -16.87
C ILE A 487 16.59 -7.68 -16.34
N VAL A 488 16.69 -7.20 -15.09
CA VAL A 488 15.69 -6.24 -14.56
C VAL A 488 15.78 -4.85 -15.21
N ARG A 489 16.93 -4.46 -15.79
CA ARG A 489 17.03 -3.23 -16.59
C ARG A 489 16.20 -3.32 -17.87
N TYR A 490 16.36 -4.39 -18.65
CA TYR A 490 15.56 -4.60 -19.88
C TYR A 490 14.07 -4.81 -19.56
N LEU A 491 13.77 -5.67 -18.59
CA LEU A 491 12.39 -6.02 -18.21
C LEU A 491 11.58 -4.82 -17.67
N ASN A 492 12.22 -3.88 -16.96
CA ASN A 492 11.53 -2.75 -16.32
C ASN A 492 11.67 -1.41 -17.05
N ALA A 493 12.36 -1.37 -18.18
CA ALA A 493 12.44 -0.20 -19.04
C ALA A 493 11.10 0.15 -19.70
N ILE A 494 11.00 1.37 -20.25
CA ILE A 494 9.75 1.92 -20.82
C ILE A 494 9.87 2.12 -22.35
N LYS A 495 11.09 2.19 -22.90
CA LYS A 495 11.36 2.57 -24.30
C LYS A 495 12.23 1.57 -25.07
N THR A 496 12.49 0.40 -24.51
CA THR A 496 13.30 -0.66 -25.12
C THR A 496 12.48 -1.92 -25.22
N ASP A 497 12.17 -2.35 -26.44
CA ASP A 497 11.63 -3.67 -26.71
C ASP A 497 12.79 -4.69 -26.59
N LEU A 498 12.55 -5.84 -25.96
CA LEU A 498 13.56 -6.89 -25.80
C LEU A 498 13.55 -7.78 -27.05
N SER A 499 14.69 -7.96 -27.71
CA SER A 499 14.82 -8.91 -28.82
C SER A 499 15.11 -10.33 -28.33
N TYR A 500 14.73 -11.31 -29.14
CA TYR A 500 14.98 -12.72 -28.81
C TYR A 500 16.48 -13.05 -28.60
N PRO A 501 17.43 -12.58 -29.44
CA PRO A 501 18.86 -12.83 -29.22
C PRO A 501 19.40 -12.23 -27.91
N GLU A 502 18.94 -11.04 -27.52
CA GLU A 502 19.31 -10.44 -26.22
C GLU A 502 18.79 -11.27 -25.05
N ALA A 503 17.55 -11.77 -25.13
CA ALA A 503 17.01 -12.68 -24.13
C ALA A 503 17.81 -13.99 -24.04
N MET A 504 18.24 -14.56 -25.17
CA MET A 504 19.11 -15.75 -25.17
C MET A 504 20.48 -15.46 -24.57
N SER A 505 21.07 -14.29 -24.84
CA SER A 505 22.36 -13.87 -24.26
C SER A 505 22.28 -13.72 -22.74
N LEU A 506 21.24 -13.04 -22.23
CA LEU A 506 20.98 -12.88 -20.79
C LEU A 506 20.70 -14.22 -20.11
N SER A 507 19.92 -15.10 -20.76
CA SER A 507 19.67 -16.47 -20.27
C SER A 507 20.98 -17.27 -20.20
N THR A 508 21.81 -17.22 -21.25
CA THR A 508 23.11 -17.91 -21.28
C THR A 508 24.03 -17.44 -20.15
N ALA A 509 24.08 -16.13 -19.87
CA ALA A 509 24.84 -15.57 -18.76
C ALA A 509 24.31 -16.05 -17.39
N LEU A 510 22.99 -16.01 -17.18
CA LEU A 510 22.36 -16.48 -15.95
C LEU A 510 22.57 -17.97 -15.73
N SER A 511 22.30 -18.82 -16.73
CA SER A 511 22.50 -20.27 -16.66
C SER A 511 23.97 -20.65 -16.47
N SER A 512 24.91 -19.89 -17.03
CA SER A 512 26.35 -20.11 -16.82
C SER A 512 26.76 -19.79 -15.37
N ALA A 513 26.20 -18.73 -14.77
CA ALA A 513 26.39 -18.45 -13.36
C ALA A 513 25.74 -19.52 -12.47
N GLN A 514 24.47 -19.88 -12.72
CA GLN A 514 23.77 -20.95 -11.99
C GLN A 514 24.55 -22.27 -12.03
N ARG A 515 25.04 -22.71 -13.21
CA ARG A 515 25.84 -23.94 -13.34
C ARG A 515 27.13 -23.89 -12.50
N ARG A 516 27.83 -22.75 -12.45
CA ARG A 516 29.01 -22.57 -11.59
C ARG A 516 28.63 -22.76 -10.11
N VAL A 517 27.52 -22.17 -9.69
CA VAL A 517 27.02 -22.31 -8.31
C VAL A 517 26.64 -23.77 -8.03
N THR A 518 25.85 -24.43 -8.89
CA THR A 518 25.46 -25.84 -8.70
C THR A 518 26.68 -26.76 -8.53
N LEU A 519 27.72 -26.60 -9.36
CA LEU A 519 28.96 -27.39 -9.25
C LEU A 519 29.69 -27.13 -7.93
N ALA A 520 29.81 -25.87 -7.49
CA ALA A 520 30.44 -25.53 -6.22
C ALA A 520 29.66 -26.05 -5.00
N LEU A 521 28.31 -26.01 -5.03
CA LEU A 521 27.47 -26.58 -3.98
C LEU A 521 27.44 -28.12 -3.99
N GLN A 522 27.70 -28.76 -5.13
CA GLN A 522 27.88 -30.22 -5.23
C GLN A 522 29.22 -30.67 -4.62
N ASN A 523 30.30 -29.93 -4.87
CA ASN A 523 31.62 -30.19 -4.27
C ASN A 523 31.64 -30.02 -2.74
N HIS A 524 30.61 -29.41 -2.15
CA HIS A 524 30.45 -29.14 -0.73
C HIS A 524 29.08 -29.60 -0.21
N ALA A 525 28.52 -30.67 -0.78
CA ALA A 525 27.18 -31.17 -0.45
C ALA A 525 27.03 -31.65 1.01
N ASP A 526 28.16 -31.93 1.67
CA ASP A 526 28.32 -32.23 3.10
C ASP A 526 28.16 -31.00 4.01
N LYS A 527 28.65 -29.84 3.55
CA LYS A 527 28.65 -28.57 4.32
C LYS A 527 27.41 -27.72 4.05
N VAL A 528 26.87 -27.79 2.83
CA VAL A 528 25.70 -27.02 2.40
C VAL A 528 24.42 -27.82 2.65
N SER A 529 23.48 -27.24 3.40
CA SER A 529 22.16 -27.84 3.65
C SER A 529 21.21 -27.74 2.45
N PRO A 530 20.21 -28.64 2.34
CA PRO A 530 19.12 -28.54 1.35
C PRO A 530 18.44 -27.17 1.33
N PHE A 531 18.19 -26.58 2.51
CA PHE A 531 17.66 -25.22 2.63
C PHE A 531 18.51 -24.17 1.91
N GLN A 532 19.84 -24.19 2.11
CA GLN A 532 20.75 -23.22 1.48
C GLN A 532 20.82 -23.42 -0.03
N ARG A 533 20.85 -24.67 -0.53
CA ARG A 533 20.74 -24.98 -1.97
C ARG A 533 19.46 -24.41 -2.57
N ASN A 534 18.32 -24.72 -1.95
CA ASN A 534 17.01 -24.22 -2.34
C ASN A 534 16.92 -22.69 -2.35
N MET A 535 17.42 -22.03 -1.30
CA MET A 535 17.39 -20.56 -1.20
C MET A 535 18.18 -19.90 -2.33
N ILE A 536 19.40 -20.37 -2.61
CA ILE A 536 20.24 -19.80 -3.66
C ILE A 536 19.64 -20.06 -5.04
N ASP A 537 19.17 -21.28 -5.31
CA ASP A 537 18.52 -21.59 -6.59
C ASP A 537 17.25 -20.75 -6.78
N PHE A 538 16.41 -20.60 -5.76
CA PHE A 538 15.20 -19.77 -5.80
C PHE A 538 15.49 -18.28 -6.04
N LEU A 539 16.58 -17.75 -5.46
CA LEU A 539 17.04 -16.36 -5.69
C LEU A 539 17.55 -16.15 -7.12
N LEU A 540 18.12 -17.17 -7.79
CA LEU A 540 18.64 -17.06 -9.16
C LEU A 540 17.60 -17.42 -10.24
N ARG A 541 16.87 -18.52 -10.06
CA ARG A 541 15.96 -19.13 -11.04
C ARG A 541 14.70 -18.29 -11.29
N ARG A 542 14.25 -17.49 -10.31
CA ARG A 542 13.11 -16.57 -10.46
C ARG A 542 13.27 -15.53 -11.59
N PHE A 543 14.48 -15.30 -12.09
CA PHE A 543 14.73 -14.39 -13.22
C PHE A 543 14.42 -15.02 -14.59
N VAL A 544 14.35 -16.36 -14.69
CA VAL A 544 14.13 -17.07 -15.96
C VAL A 544 12.71 -16.86 -16.47
N VAL A 545 11.68 -17.09 -15.64
CA VAL A 545 10.29 -17.03 -16.09
C VAL A 545 9.90 -15.63 -16.61
N PRO A 546 10.22 -14.51 -15.93
CA PRO A 546 9.95 -13.16 -16.44
C PRO A 546 10.76 -12.76 -17.69
N LEU A 547 11.97 -13.32 -17.86
CA LEU A 547 12.81 -13.09 -19.05
C LEU A 547 12.21 -13.77 -20.30
N HIS A 548 11.71 -15.00 -20.13
CA HIS A 548 11.23 -15.84 -21.23
C HIS A 548 9.72 -15.77 -21.48
N SER A 549 8.90 -15.29 -20.53
CA SER A 549 7.44 -15.24 -20.68
C SER A 549 6.91 -14.54 -21.94
N PRO A 550 7.45 -13.40 -22.44
CA PRO A 550 7.05 -12.86 -23.75
C PRO A 550 7.14 -13.90 -24.88
N PHE A 551 8.31 -14.52 -25.04
CA PHE A 551 8.59 -15.45 -26.13
C PHE A 551 7.87 -16.79 -25.93
N ALA A 552 7.70 -17.23 -24.69
CA ALA A 552 6.94 -18.44 -24.36
C ALA A 552 5.46 -18.35 -24.78
N CYS A 553 4.83 -17.18 -24.65
CA CYS A 553 3.45 -16.98 -25.12
C CYS A 553 3.33 -17.09 -26.65
N GLU A 554 4.33 -16.60 -27.39
CA GLU A 554 4.35 -16.64 -28.86
C GLU A 554 4.95 -17.95 -29.45
N ALA A 555 5.38 -18.89 -28.61
CA ALA A 555 6.02 -20.13 -29.07
C ALA A 555 5.11 -21.04 -29.93
N ARG A 556 3.78 -20.89 -29.82
CA ARG A 556 2.81 -21.59 -30.68
C ARG A 556 2.79 -21.08 -32.12
N THR A 557 3.01 -19.77 -32.32
CA THR A 557 2.97 -19.11 -33.63
C THR A 557 4.36 -18.93 -34.23
N THR A 558 5.40 -18.94 -33.38
CA THR A 558 6.80 -18.80 -33.77
C THR A 558 7.64 -19.92 -33.15
N PRO A 559 7.90 -21.03 -33.90
CA PRO A 559 8.64 -22.19 -33.38
C PRO A 559 10.05 -21.88 -32.87
N ALA A 560 10.68 -20.79 -33.33
CA ALA A 560 11.98 -20.33 -32.84
C ALA A 560 11.98 -20.06 -31.31
N PHE A 561 10.82 -19.77 -30.72
CA PHE A 561 10.67 -19.49 -29.29
C PHE A 561 10.42 -20.73 -28.40
N HIS A 562 10.39 -21.96 -28.95
CA HIS A 562 10.18 -23.19 -28.15
C HIS A 562 11.17 -23.35 -26.99
N TYR A 563 12.41 -22.87 -27.13
CA TYR A 563 13.38 -22.85 -26.01
C TYR A 563 12.87 -22.02 -24.82
N SER A 564 12.17 -20.90 -25.07
CA SER A 564 11.63 -20.06 -23.99
C SER A 564 10.44 -20.69 -23.28
N LEU A 565 9.57 -21.40 -24.01
CA LEU A 565 8.52 -22.22 -23.39
C LEU A 565 9.16 -23.29 -22.48
N LYS A 566 10.13 -24.04 -23.00
CA LYS A 566 10.87 -25.06 -22.23
C LYS A 566 11.54 -24.45 -20.99
N ALA A 567 12.28 -23.36 -21.14
CA ALA A 567 12.97 -22.68 -20.04
C ALA A 567 12.00 -22.15 -18.97
N CYS A 568 10.84 -21.61 -19.39
CA CYS A 568 9.77 -21.24 -18.47
C CYS A 568 9.25 -22.46 -17.68
N THR A 569 8.92 -23.57 -18.35
CA THR A 569 8.38 -24.77 -17.68
C THR A 569 9.39 -25.43 -16.74
N GLU A 570 10.63 -25.66 -17.19
CA GLU A 570 11.70 -26.25 -16.36
C GLU A 570 12.06 -25.35 -15.16
N ALA A 571 12.09 -24.03 -15.34
CA ALA A 571 12.30 -23.10 -14.22
C ALA A 571 11.12 -23.12 -13.23
N SER A 572 9.88 -23.20 -13.73
CA SER A 572 8.67 -23.16 -12.91
C SER A 572 8.48 -24.44 -12.09
N LEU A 573 8.74 -25.60 -12.68
CA LEU A 573 8.68 -26.89 -11.98
C LEU A 573 9.67 -26.92 -10.81
N ALA A 574 10.92 -26.50 -11.02
CA ALA A 574 11.93 -26.45 -9.95
C ALA A 574 11.62 -25.40 -8.85
N LEU A 575 10.94 -24.30 -9.17
CA LEU A 575 10.50 -23.30 -8.18
C LEU A 575 9.32 -23.78 -7.31
N ILE A 576 8.56 -24.77 -7.78
CA ILE A 576 7.37 -25.31 -7.10
C ILE A 576 7.70 -26.60 -6.34
N ASN A 577 8.60 -27.41 -6.91
CA ASN A 577 9.11 -28.68 -6.41
C ASN A 577 10.63 -28.58 -6.11
N PRO A 578 11.03 -27.82 -5.07
CA PRO A 578 12.41 -27.72 -4.61
C PRO A 578 12.91 -29.03 -3.95
N GLU A 579 14.19 -29.09 -3.60
CA GLU A 579 14.76 -30.21 -2.83
C GLU A 579 14.00 -30.36 -1.49
N PRO A 580 13.65 -31.59 -1.04
CA PRO A 580 12.85 -31.78 0.18
C PRO A 580 13.49 -31.22 1.46
N ASP A 581 13.06 -30.03 1.87
CA ASP A 581 13.41 -29.40 3.16
C ASP A 581 12.17 -28.83 3.85
N ALA A 582 11.93 -29.27 5.09
CA ALA A 582 10.73 -28.89 5.85
C ALA A 582 10.69 -27.41 6.27
N ARG A 583 11.85 -26.74 6.41
CA ARG A 583 11.92 -25.30 6.72
C ARG A 583 11.64 -24.48 5.45
N PHE A 584 12.24 -24.85 4.32
CA PHE A 584 12.01 -24.19 3.03
C PHE A 584 10.55 -24.36 2.58
N ALA A 585 9.97 -25.54 2.77
CA ALA A 585 8.54 -25.77 2.54
C ALA A 585 7.66 -24.85 3.40
N ARG A 586 7.96 -24.66 4.70
CA ARG A 586 7.24 -23.71 5.57
C ARG A 586 7.41 -22.25 5.12
N ILE A 587 8.57 -21.85 4.61
CA ILE A 587 8.77 -20.53 3.99
C ILE A 587 7.84 -20.38 2.76
N LEU A 588 7.76 -21.37 1.86
CA LEU A 588 6.83 -21.33 0.72
C LEU A 588 5.34 -21.34 1.13
N ASP A 589 5.00 -21.92 2.29
CA ASP A 589 3.63 -22.04 2.80
C ASP A 589 3.18 -20.87 3.71
N PHE A 590 4.07 -19.89 3.97
CA PHE A 590 3.77 -18.71 4.79
C PHE A 590 4.27 -17.39 4.19
N ALA A 591 5.47 -17.35 3.65
CA ALA A 591 6.18 -16.10 3.39
C ALA A 591 5.53 -15.25 2.30
N GLY A 592 5.57 -13.92 2.47
CA GLY A 592 5.20 -12.94 1.46
C GLY A 592 6.34 -12.59 0.50
N GLY A 593 6.33 -11.34 0.02
CA GLY A 593 7.40 -10.76 -0.79
C GLY A 593 7.82 -11.64 -1.97
N LEU A 594 9.14 -11.77 -2.16
CA LEU A 594 9.76 -12.53 -3.24
C LEU A 594 9.29 -14.00 -3.33
N PHE A 595 8.91 -14.63 -2.22
CA PHE A 595 8.48 -16.02 -2.21
C PHE A 595 7.12 -16.19 -2.89
N ARG A 596 6.14 -15.37 -2.52
CA ARG A 596 4.80 -15.43 -3.12
C ARG A 596 4.79 -14.99 -4.58
N GLU A 597 5.49 -13.91 -4.93
CA GLU A 597 5.51 -13.45 -6.33
C GLU A 597 6.32 -14.42 -7.22
N GLY A 598 7.34 -15.09 -6.69
CA GLY A 598 8.05 -16.20 -7.34
C GLY A 598 7.15 -17.39 -7.64
N LEU A 599 6.46 -17.94 -6.63
CA LEU A 599 5.45 -18.99 -6.82
C LEU A 599 4.40 -18.56 -7.85
N ARG A 600 3.87 -17.33 -7.74
CA ARG A 600 2.87 -16.81 -8.68
C ARG A 600 3.35 -16.80 -10.13
N SER A 601 4.62 -16.47 -10.37
CA SER A 601 5.19 -16.46 -11.72
C SER A 601 5.30 -17.89 -12.28
N ALA A 602 5.77 -18.84 -11.47
CA ALA A 602 5.86 -20.25 -11.83
C ALA A 602 4.46 -20.87 -12.12
N ASN A 603 3.50 -20.59 -11.25
CA ASN A 603 2.10 -21.02 -11.39
C ASN A 603 1.49 -20.57 -12.72
N THR A 604 1.77 -19.33 -13.13
CA THR A 604 1.28 -18.75 -14.38
C THR A 604 1.84 -19.48 -15.60
N ALA A 605 3.14 -19.78 -15.60
CA ALA A 605 3.79 -20.46 -16.71
C ALA A 605 3.34 -21.91 -16.86
N ILE A 606 3.25 -22.69 -15.77
CA ILE A 606 2.69 -24.05 -15.80
C ILE A 606 1.22 -24.06 -16.24
N SER A 607 0.42 -23.10 -15.77
CA SER A 607 -0.98 -22.97 -16.18
C SER A 607 -1.11 -22.69 -17.69
N LEU A 608 -0.21 -21.87 -18.24
CA LEU A 608 -0.17 -21.59 -19.67
C LEU A 608 0.22 -22.84 -20.46
N ASP A 609 1.33 -23.50 -20.11
CA ASP A 609 1.82 -24.70 -20.79
C ASP A 609 0.77 -25.84 -20.76
N LEU A 610 0.11 -26.04 -19.62
CA LEU A 610 -1.00 -27.00 -19.49
C LEU A 610 -2.14 -26.71 -20.48
N ILE A 611 -2.63 -25.47 -20.55
CA ILE A 611 -3.71 -25.09 -21.48
C ILE A 611 -3.24 -25.19 -22.94
N VAL A 612 -2.00 -24.76 -23.23
CA VAL A 612 -1.39 -24.81 -24.58
C VAL A 612 -1.25 -26.25 -25.07
N GLN A 613 -0.70 -27.15 -24.26
CA GLN A 613 -0.58 -28.57 -24.60
C GLN A 613 -1.96 -29.20 -24.79
N THR A 614 -2.92 -28.93 -23.92
CA THR A 614 -4.28 -29.49 -24.04
C THR A 614 -4.99 -28.99 -25.31
N LYS A 615 -4.87 -27.71 -25.67
CA LYS A 615 -5.41 -27.17 -26.94
C LYS A 615 -4.76 -27.82 -28.17
N THR A 616 -3.46 -28.06 -28.11
CA THR A 616 -2.70 -28.68 -29.21
C THR A 616 -3.13 -30.14 -29.38
N GLN A 617 -3.14 -30.91 -28.28
CA GLN A 617 -3.55 -32.32 -28.25
C GLN A 617 -5.02 -32.53 -28.64
N GLN A 618 -5.89 -31.53 -28.42
CA GLN A 618 -7.28 -31.52 -28.87
C GLN A 618 -7.39 -31.28 -30.38
N ALA A 619 -6.57 -30.38 -30.93
CA ALA A 619 -6.56 -30.04 -32.36
C ALA A 619 -5.90 -31.11 -33.25
N ASP A 620 -4.89 -31.83 -32.75
CA ASP A 620 -4.19 -32.91 -33.47
C ASP A 620 -4.75 -34.32 -33.19
N GLY A 621 -5.76 -34.44 -32.31
CA GLY A 621 -6.39 -35.71 -31.93
C GLY A 621 -5.57 -36.60 -31.00
N THR A 622 -4.47 -36.10 -30.41
CA THR A 622 -3.59 -36.90 -29.54
C THR A 622 -3.94 -36.88 -28.04
N LEU A 623 -5.06 -36.25 -27.63
CA LEU A 623 -5.54 -36.17 -26.22
C LEU A 623 -5.39 -37.46 -25.39
N HIS A 624 -5.66 -38.63 -25.98
CA HIS A 624 -5.57 -39.93 -25.30
C HIS A 624 -4.24 -40.67 -25.54
N ARG A 625 -3.40 -40.20 -26.47
CA ARG A 625 -2.12 -40.82 -26.87
C ARG A 625 -0.93 -40.28 -26.07
N THR A 626 -0.89 -38.98 -25.79
CA THR A 626 0.29 -38.27 -25.25
C THR A 626 0.04 -37.60 -23.88
N ARG A 627 -0.82 -38.22 -23.04
CA ARG A 627 -1.26 -37.65 -21.76
C ARG A 627 -0.15 -37.39 -20.72
N THR A 628 0.98 -38.10 -20.75
CA THR A 628 1.95 -38.15 -19.64
C THR A 628 2.49 -36.78 -19.21
N VAL A 629 2.81 -35.88 -20.15
CA VAL A 629 3.29 -34.53 -19.82
C VAL A 629 2.16 -33.66 -19.28
N ARG A 630 0.97 -33.74 -19.89
CA ARG A 630 -0.25 -33.04 -19.46
C ARG A 630 -0.62 -33.41 -18.02
N GLU A 631 -0.59 -34.70 -17.67
CA GLU A 631 -0.85 -35.20 -16.31
C GLU A 631 0.19 -34.74 -15.29
N ALA A 632 1.46 -34.59 -15.68
CA ALA A 632 2.51 -34.05 -14.79
C ALA A 632 2.31 -32.56 -14.51
N LEU A 633 1.93 -31.78 -15.53
CA LEU A 633 1.57 -30.36 -15.37
C LEU A 633 0.27 -30.20 -14.57
N LYS A 634 -0.75 -31.03 -14.83
CA LYS A 634 -2.03 -31.06 -14.10
C LYS A 634 -1.82 -31.36 -12.61
N ARG A 635 -0.96 -32.34 -12.28
CA ARG A 635 -0.55 -32.62 -10.88
C ARG A 635 0.16 -31.40 -10.26
N SER A 636 1.10 -30.78 -10.96
CA SER A 636 1.80 -29.58 -10.48
C SER A 636 0.87 -28.40 -10.18
N VAL A 637 -0.29 -28.31 -10.86
CA VAL A 637 -1.36 -27.34 -10.56
C VAL A 637 -2.17 -27.73 -9.32
N VAL A 638 -2.43 -29.03 -9.09
CA VAL A 638 -3.07 -29.56 -7.86
C VAL A 638 -2.19 -29.35 -6.64
N ASP A 639 -0.90 -29.73 -6.70
CA ASP A 639 0.08 -29.55 -5.62
C ASP A 639 0.14 -28.07 -5.15
N MET A 640 -0.10 -27.15 -6.10
CA MET A 640 -0.16 -25.70 -5.87
C MET A 640 -1.51 -25.19 -5.36
N LEU A 641 -2.63 -25.86 -5.68
CA LEU A 641 -3.92 -25.57 -5.05
C LEU A 641 -3.85 -25.86 -3.55
N GLU A 642 -3.35 -27.04 -3.17
CA GLU A 642 -3.12 -27.36 -1.75
C GLU A 642 -2.17 -26.35 -1.09
N ARG A 643 -1.09 -25.96 -1.79
CA ARG A 643 -0.16 -24.94 -1.27
C ARG A 643 -0.86 -23.61 -1.05
N CYS A 644 -1.80 -23.23 -1.91
CA CYS A 644 -2.63 -22.04 -1.72
C CYS A 644 -3.60 -22.20 -0.53
N GLU A 645 -4.17 -23.38 -0.28
CA GLU A 645 -4.99 -23.65 0.91
C GLU A 645 -4.17 -23.50 2.20
N ARG A 646 -2.99 -24.13 2.26
CA ARG A 646 -2.04 -24.02 3.39
C ARG A 646 -1.67 -22.55 3.64
N ARG A 647 -1.39 -21.77 2.59
CA ARG A 647 -1.12 -20.33 2.69
C ARG A 647 -2.32 -19.52 3.20
N ILE A 648 -3.55 -19.83 2.75
CA ILE A 648 -4.77 -19.14 3.23
C ILE A 648 -5.03 -19.47 4.70
N ALA A 649 -4.88 -20.73 5.11
CA ALA A 649 -4.98 -21.15 6.51
C ALA A 649 -3.96 -20.41 7.40
N ASN A 650 -2.72 -20.29 6.91
CA ASN A 650 -1.62 -19.53 7.53
C ASN A 650 -1.78 -17.99 7.46
N GLY A 651 -2.90 -17.47 6.94
CA GLY A 651 -3.27 -16.05 6.99
C GLY A 651 -3.17 -15.26 5.68
N GLU A 652 -2.94 -15.89 4.53
CA GLU A 652 -3.03 -15.23 3.22
C GLU A 652 -4.48 -14.85 2.89
N THR A 653 -4.86 -13.61 3.24
CA THR A 653 -6.17 -13.00 2.93
C THR A 653 -6.48 -12.78 1.43
N ASN A 654 -5.80 -13.46 0.50
CA ASN A 654 -5.88 -13.24 -0.95
C ASN A 654 -6.17 -14.54 -1.72
N VAL A 655 -7.45 -14.87 -1.83
CA VAL A 655 -7.99 -16.09 -2.46
C VAL A 655 -7.72 -16.19 -3.98
N LYS A 656 -7.25 -15.12 -4.64
CA LYS A 656 -7.19 -15.04 -6.11
C LYS A 656 -6.36 -16.14 -6.76
N SER A 657 -5.25 -16.57 -6.14
CA SER A 657 -4.37 -17.59 -6.71
C SER A 657 -5.03 -18.97 -6.75
N TYR A 658 -5.75 -19.34 -5.68
CA TYR A 658 -6.49 -20.60 -5.60
C TYR A 658 -7.60 -20.64 -6.66
N VAL A 659 -8.45 -19.61 -6.70
CA VAL A 659 -9.57 -19.53 -7.65
C VAL A 659 -9.08 -19.52 -9.10
N PHE A 660 -7.93 -18.89 -9.38
CA PHE A 660 -7.30 -18.97 -10.71
C PHE A 660 -6.90 -20.40 -11.10
N LEU A 661 -6.21 -21.13 -10.23
CA LEU A 661 -5.76 -22.49 -10.52
C LEU A 661 -6.93 -23.48 -10.63
N ALA A 662 -7.99 -23.30 -9.83
CA ALA A 662 -9.21 -24.08 -9.94
C ALA A 662 -9.93 -23.84 -11.29
N MET A 663 -9.94 -22.60 -11.79
CA MET A 663 -10.45 -22.28 -13.13
C MET A 663 -9.56 -22.87 -14.25
N VAL A 664 -8.23 -22.93 -14.05
CA VAL A 664 -7.30 -23.57 -15.01
C VAL A 664 -7.54 -25.07 -15.11
N LEU A 665 -7.71 -25.78 -13.99
CA LEU A 665 -8.08 -27.20 -14.00
C LEU A 665 -9.45 -27.42 -14.66
N ALA A 666 -10.48 -26.66 -14.27
CA ALA A 666 -11.81 -26.80 -14.84
C ALA A 666 -11.88 -26.49 -16.35
N MET A 667 -11.07 -25.54 -16.84
CA MET A 667 -10.91 -25.27 -18.27
C MET A 667 -10.24 -26.45 -18.99
N THR A 668 -9.16 -26.98 -18.41
CA THR A 668 -8.42 -28.15 -18.95
C THR A 668 -9.34 -29.36 -19.03
N GLU A 669 -10.09 -29.63 -17.96
CA GLU A 669 -11.05 -30.74 -17.85
C GLU A 669 -12.30 -30.57 -18.71
N ALA A 670 -12.65 -29.36 -19.14
CA ALA A 670 -13.69 -29.14 -20.15
C ALA A 670 -13.18 -29.51 -21.55
N MET A 671 -11.93 -29.13 -21.86
CA MET A 671 -11.30 -29.47 -23.13
C MET A 671 -10.99 -30.97 -23.26
N GLU A 672 -10.64 -31.64 -22.16
CA GLU A 672 -10.45 -33.10 -22.11
C GLU A 672 -11.74 -33.90 -22.33
N SER A 673 -12.90 -33.36 -21.95
CA SER A 673 -14.23 -33.99 -22.11
C SER A 673 -15.00 -33.53 -23.36
N GLY A 674 -14.56 -32.45 -24.01
CA GLY A 674 -15.30 -31.79 -25.10
C GLY A 674 -16.45 -30.88 -24.62
N GLU A 675 -16.52 -30.57 -23.33
CA GLU A 675 -17.57 -29.73 -22.74
C GLU A 675 -17.34 -28.23 -22.96
N PRO A 676 -18.41 -27.40 -22.98
CA PRO A 676 -18.29 -25.94 -22.99
C PRO A 676 -17.53 -25.41 -21.76
N CYS A 677 -16.38 -24.76 -22.01
CA CYS A 677 -15.48 -24.31 -20.94
C CYS A 677 -16.12 -23.28 -19.99
N GLU A 678 -16.95 -22.36 -20.50
CA GLU A 678 -17.47 -21.22 -19.72
C GLU A 678 -18.20 -21.65 -18.45
N THR A 679 -19.16 -22.57 -18.56
CA THR A 679 -19.99 -23.03 -17.44
C THR A 679 -19.17 -23.83 -16.42
N LYS A 680 -18.20 -24.64 -16.88
CA LYS A 680 -17.31 -25.42 -15.99
C LYS A 680 -16.34 -24.50 -15.22
N ILE A 681 -15.79 -23.48 -15.90
CA ILE A 681 -14.98 -22.40 -15.29
C ILE A 681 -15.82 -21.61 -14.27
N ALA A 682 -17.03 -21.20 -14.63
CA ALA A 682 -17.92 -20.42 -13.76
C ALA A 682 -18.29 -21.18 -12.48
N LYS A 683 -18.66 -22.46 -12.61
CA LYS A 683 -18.93 -23.34 -11.45
C LYS A 683 -17.69 -23.51 -10.57
N SER A 684 -16.54 -23.83 -11.17
CA SER A 684 -15.28 -23.94 -10.44
C SER A 684 -14.91 -22.64 -9.69
N ALA A 685 -15.13 -21.48 -10.30
CA ALA A 685 -14.90 -20.19 -9.63
C ALA A 685 -15.79 -20.00 -8.39
N LYS A 686 -17.08 -20.36 -8.48
CA LYS A 686 -18.04 -20.34 -7.36
C LYS A 686 -17.61 -21.30 -6.24
N ASP A 687 -17.34 -22.55 -6.59
CA ASP A 687 -17.04 -23.63 -5.63
C ASP A 687 -15.69 -23.36 -4.94
N ALA A 688 -14.67 -22.92 -5.68
CA ALA A 688 -13.35 -22.53 -5.14
C ALA A 688 -13.44 -21.30 -4.22
N LEU A 689 -14.33 -20.34 -4.51
CA LEU A 689 -14.59 -19.20 -3.63
C LEU A 689 -15.30 -19.62 -2.34
N ALA A 690 -16.22 -20.59 -2.40
CA ALA A 690 -16.89 -21.14 -1.22
C ALA A 690 -15.93 -21.93 -0.33
N HIS A 691 -15.06 -22.75 -0.93
CA HIS A 691 -13.98 -23.43 -0.21
C HIS A 691 -13.03 -22.44 0.48
N CYS A 692 -12.55 -21.43 -0.26
CA CYS A 692 -11.73 -20.35 0.30
C CYS A 692 -12.42 -19.57 1.43
N TYR A 693 -13.75 -19.39 1.36
CA TYR A 693 -14.52 -18.75 2.43
C TYR A 693 -14.43 -19.57 3.73
N GLY A 694 -14.62 -20.89 3.65
CA GLY A 694 -14.51 -21.80 4.79
C GLY A 694 -13.14 -21.77 5.47
N ILE A 695 -12.04 -21.81 4.70
CA ILE A 695 -10.68 -21.69 5.28
C ILE A 695 -10.51 -20.33 5.97
N LEU A 696 -10.95 -19.22 5.35
CA LEU A 696 -10.85 -17.88 5.94
C LEU A 696 -11.67 -17.73 7.22
N GLU A 697 -12.86 -18.34 7.29
CA GLU A 697 -13.73 -18.33 8.47
C GLU A 697 -13.11 -19.13 9.62
N ASN A 698 -12.58 -20.34 9.33
CA ASN A 698 -11.87 -21.17 10.29
C ASN A 698 -10.57 -20.52 10.80
N SER A 699 -9.77 -19.93 9.91
CA SER A 699 -8.52 -19.21 10.27
C SER A 699 -8.80 -17.95 11.11
N LEU A 700 -9.93 -17.25 10.87
CA LEU A 700 -10.39 -16.19 11.76
C LEU A 700 -10.84 -16.72 13.13
N GLY A 701 -11.51 -17.88 13.17
CA GLY A 701 -11.89 -18.55 14.42
C GLY A 701 -10.69 -18.94 15.29
N SER A 702 -9.63 -19.48 14.69
CA SER A 702 -8.39 -19.81 15.39
C SER A 702 -7.59 -18.57 15.77
N PHE A 703 -7.48 -17.56 14.91
CA PHE A 703 -6.80 -16.29 15.21
C PHE A 703 -7.45 -15.54 16.38
N VAL A 704 -8.79 -15.43 16.39
CA VAL A 704 -9.56 -14.87 17.51
C VAL A 704 -9.38 -15.71 18.79
N THR A 705 -9.07 -17.00 18.68
CA THR A 705 -8.85 -17.89 19.83
C THR A 705 -7.41 -17.84 20.35
N SER A 706 -6.40 -17.66 19.50
CA SER A 706 -4.99 -17.44 19.89
C SER A 706 -4.78 -16.11 20.62
N ILE A 707 -5.62 -15.10 20.36
CA ILE A 707 -5.63 -13.85 21.14
C ILE A 707 -6.16 -14.09 22.57
N LYS A 708 -7.04 -15.08 22.81
CA LYS A 708 -7.58 -15.39 24.15
C LYS A 708 -6.55 -15.97 25.11
N SER A 709 -5.49 -16.62 24.60
CA SER A 709 -4.47 -17.27 25.42
C SER A 709 -3.25 -16.38 25.71
N SER A 710 -3.10 -15.28 24.98
CA SER A 710 -1.96 -14.35 25.12
C SER A 710 -2.31 -13.04 25.83
N LEU A 711 -3.60 -12.71 26.00
CA LEU A 711 -4.08 -11.53 26.73
C LEU A 711 -5.37 -11.83 27.52
N PHE A 712 -5.34 -11.48 28.81
CA PHE A 712 -6.42 -11.52 29.82
C PHE A 712 -6.76 -12.89 30.47
N PRO A 713 -7.14 -12.90 31.77
CA PRO A 713 -7.48 -14.12 32.52
C PRO A 713 -8.88 -14.68 32.20
N VAL A 714 -9.10 -15.92 32.65
CA VAL A 714 -10.11 -16.90 32.20
C VAL A 714 -11.60 -16.47 32.26
N SER A 715 -11.95 -15.39 32.96
CA SER A 715 -13.34 -14.98 33.21
C SER A 715 -14.17 -14.73 31.92
N LEU A 716 -13.54 -14.37 30.80
CA LEU A 716 -14.25 -13.98 29.56
C LEU A 716 -14.83 -15.16 28.74
N TYR A 717 -14.71 -16.41 29.19
CA TYR A 717 -15.15 -17.58 28.41
C TYR A 717 -16.68 -17.62 28.17
N ALA A 718 -17.47 -17.15 29.14
CA ALA A 718 -18.93 -17.13 29.06
C ALA A 718 -19.50 -16.21 27.97
N LEU A 719 -18.74 -15.20 27.51
CA LEU A 719 -19.21 -14.22 26.52
C LEU A 719 -19.17 -14.74 25.07
N LEU A 720 -18.40 -15.81 24.81
CA LEU A 720 -17.98 -16.17 23.45
C LEU A 720 -18.99 -17.00 22.65
N HIS A 721 -19.94 -17.68 23.29
CA HIS A 721 -20.92 -18.51 22.58
C HIS A 721 -21.99 -17.70 21.84
N ASN A 722 -22.23 -16.44 22.24
CA ASN A 722 -23.22 -15.54 21.62
C ASN A 722 -22.70 -14.75 20.41
N VAL A 723 -21.43 -14.95 19.99
CA VAL A 723 -20.78 -14.13 18.96
C VAL A 723 -21.33 -14.37 17.54
N ARG A 724 -22.18 -15.39 17.33
CA ARG A 724 -22.78 -15.72 16.01
C ARG A 724 -23.79 -14.70 15.46
N PHE A 725 -24.14 -13.64 16.22
CA PHE A 725 -25.09 -12.59 15.81
C PHE A 725 -24.55 -11.13 15.89
N PHE A 726 -23.29 -10.89 16.27
CA PHE A 726 -22.80 -9.55 16.62
C PHE A 726 -22.33 -8.67 15.42
N TYR A 727 -23.29 -8.27 14.59
CA TYR A 727 -23.24 -7.02 13.79
C TYR A 727 -24.39 -6.06 14.15
N ILE A 728 -24.92 -6.24 15.37
CA ILE A 728 -26.25 -5.87 15.84
C ILE A 728 -26.11 -5.47 17.32
N GLY A 729 -26.97 -4.57 17.84
CA GLY A 729 -27.07 -4.30 19.29
C GLY A 729 -26.07 -3.26 19.84
N LEU A 730 -25.93 -2.11 19.15
CA LEU A 730 -24.94 -1.09 19.54
C LEU A 730 -25.29 -0.31 20.82
N LEU A 731 -26.56 0.08 21.02
CA LEU A 731 -27.01 0.68 22.28
C LEU A 731 -27.35 -0.36 23.36
N GLN A 732 -27.64 -1.60 22.95
CA GLN A 732 -28.02 -2.67 23.86
C GLN A 732 -26.95 -2.91 24.92
N ASN A 733 -25.67 -2.83 24.57
CA ASN A 733 -24.56 -3.09 25.50
C ASN A 733 -24.37 -2.04 26.61
N ILE A 734 -24.82 -0.78 26.43
CA ILE A 734 -24.75 0.23 27.50
C ILE A 734 -25.89 0.00 28.50
N LEU A 735 -27.11 -0.28 28.01
CA LEU A 735 -28.23 -0.59 28.90
C LEU A 735 -28.06 -1.95 29.59
N VAL A 736 -27.66 -3.00 28.87
CA VAL A 736 -27.59 -4.37 29.41
C VAL A 736 -26.59 -4.48 30.56
N HIS A 737 -25.41 -3.85 30.50
CA HIS A 737 -24.48 -3.88 31.64
C HIS A 737 -25.01 -3.11 32.87
N LEU A 738 -25.68 -1.96 32.67
CA LEU A 738 -26.29 -1.19 33.77
C LEU A 738 -27.52 -1.88 34.37
N VAL A 739 -28.30 -2.59 33.57
CA VAL A 739 -29.40 -3.47 34.03
C VAL A 739 -28.88 -4.66 34.81
N ILE A 740 -27.81 -5.33 34.33
CA ILE A 740 -27.25 -6.52 35.00
C ILE A 740 -26.62 -6.19 36.37
N SER A 741 -26.15 -4.95 36.59
CA SER A 741 -25.75 -4.48 37.94
C SER A 741 -26.93 -4.15 38.88
N CYS A 742 -28.17 -4.22 38.40
CA CYS A 742 -29.39 -4.00 39.20
C CYS A 742 -30.14 -5.33 39.37
N ASN A 743 -29.67 -6.18 40.28
CA ASN A 743 -30.21 -7.53 40.46
C ASN A 743 -31.56 -7.53 41.23
N THR A 744 -32.63 -7.13 40.55
CA THR A 744 -34.03 -7.17 41.02
C THR A 744 -34.93 -7.80 39.96
N PRO A 745 -35.82 -8.75 40.32
CA PRO A 745 -36.72 -9.38 39.37
C PRO A 745 -37.88 -8.46 38.95
N GLN A 746 -38.49 -8.79 37.81
CA GLN A 746 -39.62 -8.11 37.14
C GLN A 746 -39.26 -6.84 36.34
N HIS A 747 -39.92 -6.71 35.17
CA HIS A 747 -39.75 -5.58 34.26
C HIS A 747 -40.40 -4.30 34.81
N GLN A 748 -39.58 -3.34 35.26
CA GLN A 748 -39.98 -1.92 35.32
C GLN A 748 -39.24 -1.11 34.24
N PRO A 749 -39.86 -0.06 33.67
CA PRO A 749 -39.21 0.80 32.69
C PRO A 749 -38.21 1.75 33.36
N MET A 750 -36.91 1.61 33.04
CA MET A 750 -35.87 2.48 33.59
C MET A 750 -36.10 3.97 33.25
N LYS A 751 -35.91 4.81 34.27
CA LYS A 751 -36.05 6.26 34.21
C LYS A 751 -34.67 6.91 34.07
N VAL A 752 -34.33 7.30 32.84
CA VAL A 752 -33.01 7.84 32.47
C VAL A 752 -33.07 9.38 32.34
N LEU A 753 -32.13 10.08 32.99
CA LEU A 753 -31.93 11.52 32.77
C LEU A 753 -30.85 11.75 31.70
N ILE A 754 -31.15 12.58 30.70
CA ILE A 754 -30.18 13.05 29.71
C ILE A 754 -29.93 14.55 29.94
N SER A 755 -28.74 14.88 30.43
CA SER A 755 -28.31 16.25 30.69
C SER A 755 -27.77 16.88 29.40
N GLY A 756 -28.61 17.65 28.70
CA GLY A 756 -28.23 18.44 27.53
C GLY A 756 -28.92 18.02 26.22
N ALA A 757 -29.68 18.93 25.61
CA ALA A 757 -30.41 18.72 24.35
C ALA A 757 -29.56 18.96 23.08
N GLY A 758 -28.26 18.66 23.14
CA GLY A 758 -27.39 18.64 21.95
C GLY A 758 -27.60 17.40 21.09
N ILE A 759 -26.86 17.29 19.97
CA ILE A 759 -26.96 16.17 19.01
C ILE A 759 -26.90 14.78 19.69
N SER A 760 -25.94 14.54 20.58
CA SER A 760 -25.88 13.25 21.31
C SER A 760 -27.05 13.02 22.24
N GLY A 761 -27.59 14.07 22.86
CA GLY A 761 -28.70 13.96 23.82
C GLY A 761 -30.03 13.68 23.13
N THR A 762 -30.36 14.42 22.07
CA THR A 762 -31.58 14.22 21.27
C THR A 762 -31.53 12.90 20.50
N ALA A 763 -30.38 12.52 19.93
CA ALA A 763 -30.20 11.21 19.30
C ALA A 763 -30.33 10.07 20.31
N LEU A 764 -29.75 10.18 21.52
CA LEU A 764 -29.94 9.18 22.57
C LEU A 764 -31.41 9.10 23.00
N ALA A 765 -32.09 10.23 23.19
CA ALA A 765 -33.51 10.27 23.59
C ALA A 765 -34.42 9.56 22.57
N PHE A 766 -34.24 9.83 21.27
CA PHE A 766 -34.90 9.09 20.18
C PHE A 766 -34.67 7.58 20.29
N TRP A 767 -33.43 7.18 20.54
CA TRP A 767 -33.03 5.77 20.52
C TRP A 767 -33.42 5.00 21.80
N LEU A 768 -33.47 5.65 22.98
CA LEU A 768 -34.08 5.05 24.17
C LEU A 768 -35.60 4.84 24.00
N ALA A 769 -36.26 5.68 23.20
CA ALA A 769 -37.64 5.47 22.77
C ALA A 769 -37.82 4.40 21.66
N LYS A 770 -36.73 3.76 21.17
CA LYS A 770 -36.74 2.78 20.07
C LYS A 770 -35.80 1.58 20.33
N LEU A 771 -36.33 0.57 21.03
CA LEU A 771 -35.62 -0.67 21.41
C LEU A 771 -35.43 -1.71 20.26
N ASP A 772 -34.69 -1.37 19.20
CA ASP A 772 -33.68 -2.23 18.53
C ASP A 772 -32.79 -1.36 17.62
N LEU A 773 -31.49 -1.70 17.50
CA LEU A 773 -30.46 -0.70 17.19
C LEU A 773 -29.17 -1.20 16.52
N ARG A 774 -28.86 -0.61 15.36
CA ARG A 774 -27.73 -0.92 14.45
C ARG A 774 -27.29 0.35 13.69
N GLY A 775 -26.12 0.34 13.04
CA GLY A 775 -25.73 1.33 12.01
C GLY A 775 -24.65 2.36 12.37
N HIS A 776 -24.28 3.20 11.38
CA HIS A 776 -23.31 4.29 11.49
C HIS A 776 -23.79 5.58 10.78
N GLY A 777 -23.90 6.72 11.48
CA GLY A 777 -23.98 8.07 10.88
C GLY A 777 -25.12 8.27 9.86
N ILE A 778 -24.80 8.27 8.56
CA ILE A 778 -25.79 8.36 7.48
C ILE A 778 -26.68 7.11 7.46
N ASP A 779 -26.12 5.93 7.73
CA ASP A 779 -26.89 4.71 7.92
C ASP A 779 -27.72 4.77 9.21
N VAL A 780 -27.27 5.50 10.25
CA VAL A 780 -28.10 5.80 11.42
C VAL A 780 -29.30 6.66 11.02
N LEU A 781 -29.13 7.76 10.29
CA LEU A 781 -30.25 8.60 9.84
C LEU A 781 -31.26 7.83 8.97
N ARG A 782 -30.79 6.96 8.07
CA ARG A 782 -31.63 6.03 7.32
C ARG A 782 -32.36 5.03 8.21
N LEU A 783 -31.68 4.42 9.18
CA LEU A 783 -32.28 3.50 10.17
C LEU A 783 -33.18 4.20 11.21
N MET A 784 -33.11 5.52 11.33
CA MET A 784 -34.06 6.35 12.07
C MET A 784 -35.33 6.64 11.25
N GLY A 785 -35.27 6.53 9.92
CA GLY A 785 -36.35 6.89 8.99
C GLY A 785 -36.40 8.38 8.65
N LEU A 786 -35.28 9.10 8.83
CA LEU A 786 -35.22 10.57 8.78
C LEU A 786 -34.42 11.10 7.59
N ASP A 787 -34.01 10.27 6.64
CA ASP A 787 -33.15 10.67 5.52
C ASP A 787 -33.87 11.58 4.51
N ALA A 788 -35.16 11.35 4.25
CA ALA A 788 -36.00 12.27 3.45
C ALA A 788 -36.17 13.64 4.15
N ALA A 789 -36.50 13.64 5.44
CA ALA A 789 -36.65 14.87 6.23
C ALA A 789 -35.33 15.64 6.39
N PHE A 790 -34.21 14.93 6.50
CA PHE A 790 -32.86 15.51 6.49
C PHE A 790 -32.56 16.16 5.15
N LYS A 791 -32.82 15.46 4.02
CA LYS A 791 -32.58 16.01 2.67
C LYS A 791 -33.44 17.23 2.37
N ALA A 792 -34.67 17.29 2.89
CA ALA A 792 -35.53 18.47 2.79
C ALA A 792 -35.00 19.70 3.57
N LYS A 793 -34.05 19.50 4.50
CA LYS A 793 -33.37 20.55 5.28
C LYS A 793 -31.88 20.69 4.97
N ALA A 794 -31.37 20.01 3.95
CA ALA A 794 -29.95 20.08 3.57
C ALA A 794 -29.59 21.46 2.99
N ALA A 795 -28.37 21.93 3.24
CA ALA A 795 -27.90 23.20 2.72
C ALA A 795 -27.76 23.12 1.18
N PRO A 796 -28.27 24.11 0.41
CA PRO A 796 -28.23 24.11 -1.06
C PRO A 796 -26.84 24.50 -1.62
N GLU A 797 -25.76 24.13 -0.94
CA GLU A 797 -24.40 24.61 -1.24
C GLU A 797 -23.85 23.99 -2.54
N GLN A 798 -23.56 24.84 -3.53
CA GLN A 798 -23.23 24.42 -4.90
C GLN A 798 -21.75 24.02 -5.05
N GLY A 799 -20.88 24.62 -4.23
CA GLY A 799 -19.46 24.33 -4.14
C GLY A 799 -18.76 25.25 -3.14
N MET A 800 -17.45 25.07 -3.00
CA MET A 800 -16.58 25.98 -2.26
C MET A 800 -15.63 26.69 -3.23
N GLN A 801 -15.64 28.02 -3.23
CA GLN A 801 -14.65 28.86 -3.89
C GLN A 801 -13.60 29.40 -2.92
N VAL A 802 -12.37 29.57 -3.41
CA VAL A 802 -11.29 30.26 -2.68
C VAL A 802 -10.99 31.57 -3.40
N VAL A 803 -10.91 32.68 -2.68
CA VAL A 803 -10.72 34.04 -3.26
C VAL A 803 -9.44 34.72 -2.79
N ASP A 804 -8.99 35.72 -3.55
CA ASP A 804 -7.92 36.64 -3.15
C ASP A 804 -8.44 37.90 -2.43
N GLY A 805 -7.54 38.80 -2.03
CA GLY A 805 -7.88 40.04 -1.32
C GLY A 805 -8.68 41.07 -2.14
N ALA A 806 -8.82 40.86 -3.45
CA ALA A 806 -9.69 41.63 -4.35
C ALA A 806 -11.00 40.87 -4.68
N GLY A 807 -11.25 39.71 -4.06
CA GLY A 807 -12.42 38.87 -4.30
C GLY A 807 -12.35 38.01 -5.56
N ARG A 808 -11.19 37.93 -6.24
CA ARG A 808 -11.05 37.13 -7.46
C ARG A 808 -10.91 35.65 -7.10
N ARG A 809 -11.68 34.79 -7.76
CA ARG A 809 -11.68 33.34 -7.52
C ARG A 809 -10.38 32.69 -7.98
N LEU A 810 -9.62 32.16 -7.02
CA LEU A 810 -8.37 31.42 -7.20
C LEU A 810 -8.60 29.92 -7.46
N ALA A 811 -9.63 29.35 -6.85
CA ALA A 811 -10.01 27.94 -7.00
C ALA A 811 -11.52 27.75 -6.81
N TYR A 812 -12.06 26.64 -7.33
CA TYR A 812 -13.44 26.21 -7.14
C TYR A 812 -13.52 24.69 -6.98
N LEU A 813 -14.33 24.22 -6.04
CA LEU A 813 -14.55 22.82 -5.72
C LEU A 813 -16.07 22.56 -5.68
N ALA A 814 -16.60 21.95 -6.74
CA ALA A 814 -18.03 21.65 -6.82
C ALA A 814 -18.46 20.59 -5.77
N ALA A 815 -19.68 20.71 -5.27
CA ALA A 815 -20.29 19.71 -4.40
C ALA A 815 -20.46 18.37 -5.13
N ASN A 816 -20.18 17.25 -4.43
CA ASN A 816 -20.40 15.93 -5.01
C ASN A 816 -21.86 15.50 -4.81
N THR A 817 -22.64 15.52 -5.90
CA THR A 817 -24.06 15.14 -5.96
C THR A 817 -24.32 13.81 -6.67
N SER A 818 -23.29 13.07 -7.08
CA SER A 818 -23.42 11.88 -7.94
C SER A 818 -23.77 10.57 -7.21
N GLY A 819 -23.91 10.61 -5.87
CA GLY A 819 -24.11 9.43 -5.02
C GLY A 819 -22.96 8.41 -5.04
N THR A 820 -21.87 8.65 -5.78
CA THR A 820 -20.77 7.69 -6.00
C THR A 820 -19.40 8.38 -5.97
N GLY A 821 -18.43 7.75 -5.30
CA GLY A 821 -17.09 8.29 -5.08
C GLY A 821 -16.83 8.69 -3.63
N LYS A 822 -15.82 9.53 -3.40
CA LYS A 822 -15.56 10.15 -2.08
C LYS A 822 -16.44 11.39 -1.92
N GLN A 823 -16.78 11.72 -0.67
CA GLN A 823 -17.31 13.04 -0.34
C GLN A 823 -16.22 14.10 -0.52
N ASN A 824 -16.58 15.24 -1.10
CA ASN A 824 -15.74 16.43 -1.17
C ASN A 824 -15.87 17.23 0.14
N PHE A 825 -15.20 18.39 0.24
CA PHE A 825 -15.37 19.33 1.36
C PHE A 825 -16.82 19.85 1.51
N THR A 826 -17.64 19.74 0.45
CA THR A 826 -19.07 20.05 0.44
C THR A 826 -19.82 18.80 -0.05
N SER A 827 -20.98 18.48 0.54
CA SER A 827 -21.68 17.22 0.30
C SER A 827 -23.21 17.32 0.38
N GLU A 828 -23.92 16.41 -0.29
CA GLU A 828 -25.40 16.28 -0.24
C GLU A 828 -26.00 15.99 1.16
N TYR A 829 -25.15 15.81 2.18
CA TYR A 829 -25.54 15.46 3.56
C TYR A 829 -25.09 16.51 4.59
N GLU A 830 -25.05 17.79 4.19
CA GLU A 830 -24.74 18.91 5.09
C GLU A 830 -26.04 19.62 5.56
N ILE A 831 -26.21 19.77 6.89
CA ILE A 831 -27.41 20.34 7.54
C ILE A 831 -26.99 21.29 8.66
N MET A 832 -27.82 22.30 8.95
CA MET A 832 -27.60 23.18 10.10
C MET A 832 -27.75 22.41 11.43
N ARG A 833 -26.85 22.66 12.39
CA ARG A 833 -26.84 21.97 13.70
C ARG A 833 -28.15 22.15 14.48
N GLY A 834 -28.78 23.32 14.38
CA GLY A 834 -30.09 23.61 14.97
C GLY A 834 -31.20 22.77 14.37
N ASP A 835 -31.30 22.75 13.03
CA ASP A 835 -32.27 21.93 12.30
C ASP A 835 -32.13 20.43 12.59
N LEU A 836 -30.90 19.93 12.71
CA LEU A 836 -30.65 18.54 13.09
C LEU A 836 -31.05 18.26 14.55
N CYS A 837 -30.76 19.16 15.49
CA CYS A 837 -31.27 19.05 16.86
C CYS A 837 -32.81 19.03 16.90
N GLN A 838 -33.47 19.92 16.16
CA GLN A 838 -34.93 20.00 16.10
C GLN A 838 -35.54 18.72 15.49
N LEU A 839 -35.04 18.27 14.33
CA LEU A 839 -35.47 17.04 13.66
C LEU A 839 -35.28 15.79 14.53
N LEU A 840 -34.24 15.73 15.37
CA LEU A 840 -34.03 14.67 16.35
C LEU A 840 -34.98 14.80 17.57
N GLN A 841 -35.27 16.02 18.00
CA GLN A 841 -36.21 16.31 19.09
C GLN A 841 -37.63 15.93 18.70
N ASP A 842 -38.14 16.41 17.55
CA ASP A 842 -39.49 16.19 17.06
C ASP A 842 -39.78 14.67 16.94
N ALA A 843 -38.90 13.95 16.22
CA ALA A 843 -39.00 12.50 16.02
C ALA A 843 -38.79 11.65 17.31
N SER A 844 -38.40 12.29 18.42
CA SER A 844 -38.37 11.68 19.77
C SER A 844 -39.61 12.01 20.60
N LEU A 845 -40.24 13.18 20.37
CA LEU A 845 -41.49 13.61 21.00
C LEU A 845 -42.70 12.88 20.44
N GLU A 846 -42.76 12.67 19.12
CA GLU A 846 -43.79 11.86 18.42
C GLU A 846 -43.98 10.45 19.03
N ARG A 847 -42.95 9.94 19.72
CA ARG A 847 -42.94 8.60 20.35
C ARG A 847 -43.57 8.57 21.74
N GLY A 848 -43.97 9.71 22.30
CA GLY A 848 -44.70 9.82 23.58
C GLY A 848 -43.96 9.38 24.84
N ARG A 849 -42.65 9.04 24.74
CA ARG A 849 -41.84 8.49 25.85
C ARG A 849 -40.71 9.41 26.32
N VAL A 850 -40.58 10.60 25.74
CA VAL A 850 -39.51 11.57 26.04
C VAL A 850 -40.13 12.88 26.53
N LYS A 851 -39.60 13.43 27.62
CA LYS A 851 -39.96 14.74 28.16
C LYS A 851 -38.73 15.65 28.15
N TYR A 852 -38.78 16.76 27.42
CA TYR A 852 -37.73 17.77 27.46
C TYR A 852 -38.03 18.81 28.56
N LEU A 853 -36.98 19.25 29.25
CA LEU A 853 -37.04 20.31 30.27
C LEU A 853 -35.97 21.35 29.95
N PHE A 854 -36.39 22.51 29.45
CA PHE A 854 -35.52 23.64 29.13
C PHE A 854 -35.47 24.64 30.29
N GLY A 855 -34.42 25.46 30.36
CA GLY A 855 -34.17 26.39 31.49
C GLY A 855 -33.60 25.73 32.75
N THR A 856 -33.71 24.40 32.88
CA THR A 856 -33.22 23.64 34.03
C THR A 856 -31.83 23.04 33.80
N PHE A 857 -30.97 23.04 34.82
CA PHE A 857 -29.69 22.32 34.82
C PHE A 857 -29.48 21.52 36.12
N ILE A 858 -28.54 20.58 36.13
CA ILE A 858 -28.20 19.80 37.34
C ILE A 858 -27.33 20.65 38.26
N LYS A 859 -27.77 20.84 39.50
CA LYS A 859 -27.10 21.59 40.59
C LYS A 859 -26.15 20.69 41.37
N GLU A 860 -26.57 19.47 41.68
CA GLU A 860 -25.74 18.38 42.21
C GLU A 860 -26.39 17.02 41.89
N PHE A 861 -25.66 15.92 42.06
CA PHE A 861 -26.22 14.57 42.04
C PHE A 861 -25.49 13.64 43.03
N LYS A 862 -26.20 12.67 43.60
CA LYS A 862 -25.70 11.70 44.59
C LYS A 862 -26.14 10.29 44.20
N ASP A 863 -25.17 9.43 43.91
CA ASP A 863 -25.39 8.03 43.51
C ASP A 863 -25.64 7.16 44.75
N ASN A 864 -26.87 6.65 44.90
CA ASN A 864 -27.30 5.85 46.04
C ASN A 864 -27.62 4.40 45.60
N LYS A 865 -27.72 3.48 46.56
CA LYS A 865 -28.03 2.06 46.29
C LYS A 865 -29.27 1.86 45.38
N ASN A 866 -30.27 2.74 45.53
CA ASN A 866 -31.56 2.66 44.84
C ASN A 866 -31.68 3.64 43.64
N GLY A 867 -30.57 4.18 43.12
CA GLY A 867 -30.54 5.14 42.02
C GLY A 867 -29.88 6.47 42.38
N ILE A 868 -29.72 7.35 41.39
CA ILE A 868 -29.12 8.67 41.56
C ILE A 868 -30.21 9.67 41.95
N ALA A 869 -30.04 10.33 43.10
CA ALA A 869 -30.82 11.53 43.43
C ALA A 869 -30.17 12.73 42.73
N VAL A 870 -30.94 13.45 41.92
CA VAL A 870 -30.48 14.62 41.16
C VAL A 870 -31.19 15.86 41.68
N THR A 871 -30.44 16.86 42.14
CA THR A 871 -30.96 18.17 42.52
C THR A 871 -30.84 19.10 41.33
N PHE A 872 -31.97 19.68 40.90
CA PHE A 872 -32.03 20.60 39.78
C PHE A 872 -31.84 22.07 40.19
N SER A 873 -31.66 22.95 39.21
CA SER A 873 -31.46 24.39 39.40
C SER A 873 -32.67 25.16 39.95
N ASN A 874 -33.83 24.51 40.02
CA ASN A 874 -35.04 24.98 40.70
C ASN A 874 -35.23 24.32 42.08
N ASP A 875 -34.19 23.71 42.63
CA ASP A 875 -34.14 22.99 43.91
C ASP A 875 -35.12 21.80 44.04
N CYS A 876 -35.76 21.39 42.94
CA CYS A 876 -36.46 20.12 42.85
C CYS A 876 -35.44 18.96 42.88
N VAL A 877 -35.72 17.93 43.69
CA VAL A 877 -34.91 16.70 43.76
C VAL A 877 -35.70 15.54 43.15
N GLU A 878 -35.08 14.83 42.21
CA GLU A 878 -35.73 13.70 41.51
C GLU A 878 -34.75 12.52 41.33
N THR A 879 -35.23 11.30 41.53
CA THR A 879 -34.43 10.08 41.41
C THR A 879 -34.51 9.49 39.99
N PHE A 880 -33.36 9.00 39.50
CA PHE A 880 -33.17 8.37 38.18
C PHE A 880 -32.26 7.14 38.28
N ASP A 881 -32.46 6.14 37.42
CA ASP A 881 -31.67 4.90 37.42
C ASP A 881 -30.28 5.06 36.79
N LEU A 882 -30.16 6.05 35.90
CA LEU A 882 -29.00 6.38 35.07
C LEU A 882 -29.04 7.88 34.72
N VAL A 883 -27.89 8.55 34.83
CA VAL A 883 -27.71 9.95 34.38
C VAL A 883 -26.65 10.00 33.27
N VAL A 884 -27.00 10.61 32.14
CA VAL A 884 -26.11 10.76 30.98
C VAL A 884 -25.76 12.24 30.76
N GLY A 885 -24.49 12.60 30.92
CA GLY A 885 -23.95 13.92 30.58
C GLY A 885 -23.71 14.05 29.08
N ALA A 886 -24.55 14.83 28.40
CA ALA A 886 -24.42 15.21 26.99
C ALA A 886 -24.33 16.75 26.82
N ASP A 887 -23.96 17.45 27.89
CA ASP A 887 -23.96 18.91 28.06
C ASP A 887 -22.74 19.63 27.45
N GLY A 888 -22.20 19.04 26.38
CA GLY A 888 -21.19 19.66 25.50
C GLY A 888 -19.77 19.71 26.05
N GLN A 889 -18.84 20.27 25.26
CA GLN A 889 -17.42 20.35 25.60
C GLN A 889 -17.11 21.02 26.95
N TRP A 890 -17.99 21.91 27.43
CA TRP A 890 -17.85 22.63 28.71
C TRP A 890 -18.57 21.97 29.90
N SER A 891 -19.02 20.72 29.73
CA SER A 891 -19.85 19.93 30.66
C SER A 891 -19.65 20.25 32.14
N ARG A 892 -20.77 20.57 32.81
CA ARG A 892 -20.86 20.63 34.28
C ARG A 892 -20.98 19.22 34.84
N THR A 893 -21.72 18.35 34.15
CA THR A 893 -21.94 16.96 34.55
C THR A 893 -20.64 16.17 34.65
N ARG A 894 -19.69 16.37 33.71
CA ARG A 894 -18.33 15.82 33.75
C ARG A 894 -17.58 16.26 35.00
N ARG A 895 -17.52 17.57 35.26
CA ARG A 895 -16.76 18.14 36.39
C ARG A 895 -17.31 17.69 37.73
N MET A 896 -18.64 17.61 37.87
CA MET A 896 -19.28 16.99 39.03
C MET A 896 -18.94 15.49 39.16
N MET A 897 -18.98 14.72 38.06
CA MET A 897 -18.65 13.29 38.07
C MET A 897 -17.19 13.00 38.47
N LEU A 898 -16.26 13.83 37.99
CA LEU A 898 -14.82 13.70 38.29
C LEU A 898 -14.44 14.35 39.64
N GLY A 899 -15.29 15.20 40.21
CA GLY A 899 -15.00 15.96 41.43
C GLY A 899 -14.05 17.14 41.21
N THR A 900 -13.94 17.66 39.98
CA THR A 900 -12.97 18.69 39.62
C THR A 900 -13.55 20.11 39.71
N THR A 901 -13.04 20.90 40.66
CA THR A 901 -13.33 22.34 40.81
C THR A 901 -12.31 23.24 40.08
N ALA A 902 -11.25 22.67 39.51
CA ALA A 902 -10.20 23.39 38.81
C ALA A 902 -10.71 24.15 37.57
N SER A 903 -10.04 25.28 37.28
CA SER A 903 -10.27 26.10 36.09
C SER A 903 -8.92 26.45 35.44
N PRO A 904 -8.69 26.12 34.16
CA PRO A 904 -9.56 25.36 33.27
C PRO A 904 -9.80 23.91 33.73
N ASP A 905 -10.79 23.25 33.12
CA ASP A 905 -11.09 21.84 33.36
C ASP A 905 -9.89 20.96 32.92
N PRO A 906 -9.32 20.10 33.78
CA PRO A 906 -8.18 19.24 33.42
C PRO A 906 -8.43 18.30 32.22
N ALA A 907 -9.70 17.99 31.92
CA ALA A 907 -10.08 17.19 30.76
C ALA A 907 -10.11 17.98 29.44
N LEU A 908 -9.88 19.30 29.47
CA LEU A 908 -9.92 20.19 28.31
C LEU A 908 -8.50 20.63 27.94
N HIS A 909 -8.02 20.20 26.78
CA HIS A 909 -6.76 20.68 26.22
C HIS A 909 -7.04 21.76 25.18
N LEU A 910 -6.65 22.99 25.49
CA LEU A 910 -6.75 24.13 24.57
C LEU A 910 -5.76 23.96 23.42
N VAL A 911 -6.16 24.18 22.16
CA VAL A 911 -5.18 24.32 21.07
C VAL A 911 -4.54 25.71 21.19
N PRO A 912 -3.21 25.85 21.36
CA PRO A 912 -2.60 27.10 21.81
C PRO A 912 -2.94 28.33 20.94
N GLY A 913 -3.80 29.19 21.48
CA GLY A 913 -4.08 30.52 20.95
C GLY A 913 -4.78 30.54 19.59
N MET A 914 -5.81 29.72 19.37
CA MET A 914 -6.72 29.87 18.22
C MET A 914 -8.19 29.95 18.66
N CYS A 915 -8.92 30.90 18.09
CA CYS A 915 -10.34 31.14 18.36
C CYS A 915 -11.13 31.26 17.04
N ALA A 916 -12.42 30.91 17.08
CA ALA A 916 -13.33 31.00 15.94
C ALA A 916 -14.61 31.77 16.35
N GLY A 917 -14.88 32.87 15.66
CA GLY A 917 -16.12 33.64 15.76
C GLY A 917 -17.11 33.20 14.70
N TYR A 918 -18.37 33.01 15.11
CA TYR A 918 -19.49 32.58 14.27
C TYR A 918 -20.63 33.58 14.43
N PHE A 919 -21.24 34.04 13.33
CA PHE A 919 -22.39 34.95 13.36
C PHE A 919 -23.15 34.93 12.02
N THR A 920 -24.34 35.51 11.98
CA THR A 920 -25.03 35.88 10.73
C THR A 920 -25.08 37.39 10.53
N THR A 921 -25.12 37.82 9.27
CA THR A 921 -25.31 39.22 8.89
C THR A 921 -26.38 39.32 7.78
N PRO A 922 -27.26 40.33 7.79
CA PRO A 922 -28.18 40.58 6.68
C PRO A 922 -27.39 40.85 5.38
N ALA A 923 -27.66 40.09 4.32
CA ALA A 923 -27.02 40.25 3.02
C ALA A 923 -27.83 39.50 1.95
N ALA A 924 -28.73 40.22 1.28
CA ALA A 924 -29.52 39.66 0.18
C ALA A 924 -28.64 39.13 -0.97
N VAL A 925 -29.05 38.03 -1.59
CA VAL A 925 -28.46 37.49 -2.83
C VAL A 925 -28.60 38.50 -3.96
N LYS A 926 -27.50 38.80 -4.68
CA LYS A 926 -27.55 39.62 -5.91
C LYS A 926 -27.84 38.74 -7.14
N PRO A 927 -28.42 39.31 -8.22
CA PRO A 927 -28.61 38.58 -9.47
C PRO A 927 -27.29 37.98 -9.98
N GLY A 928 -27.22 36.65 -10.06
CA GLY A 928 -26.02 35.90 -10.47
C GLY A 928 -25.10 35.43 -9.34
N GLU A 929 -25.35 35.77 -8.07
CA GLU A 929 -24.67 35.13 -6.92
C GLU A 929 -25.30 33.76 -6.62
N GLY A 930 -24.48 32.71 -6.60
CA GLY A 930 -24.87 31.35 -6.21
C GLY A 930 -24.81 31.09 -4.70
N PHE A 931 -25.10 29.85 -4.31
CA PHE A 931 -24.96 29.37 -2.93
C PHE A 931 -23.56 28.77 -2.69
N ASP A 932 -22.51 29.43 -3.18
CA ASP A 932 -21.11 28.98 -3.01
C ASP A 932 -20.56 29.39 -1.64
N SER A 933 -20.00 28.45 -0.88
CA SER A 933 -19.15 28.81 0.26
C SER A 933 -17.88 29.48 -0.23
N THR A 934 -17.48 30.57 0.43
CA THR A 934 -16.36 31.40 -0.02
C THR A 934 -15.31 31.49 1.08
N LEU A 935 -14.14 30.90 0.82
CA LEU A 935 -12.99 30.90 1.73
C LEU A 935 -11.97 31.97 1.32
N TYR A 936 -11.62 32.83 2.28
CA TYR A 936 -10.57 33.83 2.17
C TYR A 936 -9.49 33.60 3.25
N LEU A 937 -8.22 33.62 2.85
CA LEU A 937 -7.06 33.37 3.71
C LEU A 937 -6.12 34.59 3.73
N PRO A 938 -6.47 35.69 4.44
CA PRO A 938 -5.65 36.91 4.50
C PRO A 938 -4.26 36.71 5.12
N SER A 939 -4.04 35.63 5.89
CA SER A 939 -2.70 35.27 6.40
C SER A 939 -2.68 33.85 6.95
N ARG A 940 -1.48 33.31 7.24
CA ARG A 940 -1.32 32.00 7.93
C ARG A 940 -1.93 31.93 9.35
N LYS A 941 -2.40 33.06 9.91
CA LYS A 941 -3.00 33.17 11.25
C LYS A 941 -4.47 33.63 11.24
N ARG A 942 -5.07 33.87 10.07
CA ARG A 942 -6.41 34.46 9.93
C ARG A 942 -7.10 33.88 8.70
N SER A 943 -8.27 33.27 8.88
CA SER A 943 -9.18 32.87 7.80
C SER A 943 -10.54 33.53 7.98
N VAL A 944 -11.25 33.73 6.88
CA VAL A 944 -12.68 34.06 6.87
C VAL A 944 -13.34 33.12 5.87
N MET A 945 -14.42 32.47 6.27
CA MET A 945 -15.29 31.73 5.37
C MET A 945 -16.70 32.29 5.49
N THR A 946 -17.37 32.49 4.36
CA THR A 946 -18.79 32.87 4.33
C THR A 946 -19.60 31.78 3.65
N ARG A 947 -20.72 31.37 4.24
CA ARG A 947 -21.65 30.38 3.67
C ARG A 947 -23.06 30.96 3.61
N ARG A 948 -23.91 30.35 2.80
CA ARG A 948 -25.30 30.79 2.60
C ARG A 948 -26.23 29.59 2.60
N SER A 949 -27.19 29.57 3.53
CA SER A 949 -28.35 28.67 3.51
C SER A 949 -29.68 29.44 3.34
N ASP A 950 -29.63 30.78 3.33
CA ASP A 950 -30.78 31.68 3.33
C ASP A 950 -30.53 32.79 2.28
N PRO A 951 -31.48 33.08 1.37
CA PRO A 951 -31.35 34.17 0.40
C PRO A 951 -31.15 35.57 1.02
N SER A 952 -31.58 35.77 2.27
CA SER A 952 -31.56 37.06 2.98
C SER A 952 -30.38 37.24 3.94
N ARG A 953 -29.74 36.15 4.40
CA ARG A 953 -28.67 36.16 5.41
C ARG A 953 -27.39 35.47 4.91
N LEU A 954 -26.25 35.98 5.35
CA LEU A 954 -24.94 35.37 5.15
C LEU A 954 -24.39 34.88 6.49
N GLN A 955 -23.94 33.63 6.56
CA GLN A 955 -23.24 33.08 7.71
C GLN A 955 -21.75 33.37 7.57
N VAL A 956 -21.11 33.78 8.67
CA VAL A 956 -19.71 34.19 8.69
C VAL A 956 -18.95 33.40 9.75
N TYR A 957 -17.81 32.87 9.34
CA TYR A 957 -16.90 32.05 10.13
C TYR A 957 -15.53 32.73 10.09
N MET A 958 -15.07 33.29 11.21
CA MET A 958 -13.79 33.99 11.30
C MET A 958 -12.89 33.25 12.28
N ALA A 959 -11.83 32.59 11.82
CA ALA A 959 -10.89 31.89 12.70
C ALA A 959 -9.51 32.55 12.68
N CYS A 960 -9.02 32.93 13.87
CA CYS A 960 -7.74 33.63 14.02
C CYS A 960 -6.91 33.15 15.22
N SER A 961 -5.61 33.42 15.13
CA SER A 961 -4.65 33.12 16.19
C SER A 961 -4.00 34.41 16.70
N ASP A 962 -4.66 35.02 17.70
CA ASP A 962 -4.26 36.26 18.35
C ASP A 962 -4.23 36.09 19.89
N PRO A 963 -3.13 36.48 20.59
CA PRO A 963 -3.04 36.37 22.05
C PRO A 963 -4.08 37.21 22.82
N THR A 964 -4.59 38.30 22.25
CA THR A 964 -5.57 39.17 22.95
C THR A 964 -6.88 38.43 23.25
N LEU A 965 -7.31 37.52 22.36
CA LEU A 965 -8.48 36.66 22.55
C LEU A 965 -8.31 35.63 23.69
N GLN A 966 -7.07 35.39 24.14
CA GLN A 966 -6.79 34.58 25.34
C GLN A 966 -7.03 35.37 26.63
N THR A 967 -6.94 36.70 26.59
CA THR A 967 -7.15 37.59 27.75
C THR A 967 -8.59 38.09 27.89
N ALA A 968 -9.40 37.99 26.83
CA ALA A 968 -10.84 38.23 26.91
C ALA A 968 -11.52 37.14 27.75
N HIS A 969 -12.32 37.53 28.75
CA HIS A 969 -13.10 36.59 29.54
C HIS A 969 -14.15 35.91 28.66
N ARG A 970 -14.31 34.59 28.79
CA ARG A 970 -15.25 33.83 27.94
C ARG A 970 -16.69 34.29 28.17
N GLY A 971 -17.36 34.72 27.10
CA GLY A 971 -18.73 35.26 27.16
C GLY A 971 -18.81 36.75 27.49
N ASP A 972 -17.68 37.46 27.61
CA ASP A 972 -17.64 38.92 27.45
C ASP A 972 -17.68 39.23 25.94
N VAL A 973 -18.89 39.19 25.38
CA VAL A 973 -19.15 39.29 23.93
C VAL A 973 -18.55 40.56 23.34
N GLU A 974 -18.58 41.67 24.07
CA GLU A 974 -18.06 42.96 23.60
C GLU A 974 -16.52 42.95 23.53
N ARG A 975 -15.82 42.37 24.52
CA ARG A 975 -14.36 42.18 24.42
C ARG A 975 -13.98 41.16 23.36
N GLU A 976 -14.77 40.10 23.17
CA GLU A 976 -14.54 39.12 22.12
C GLU A 976 -14.72 39.75 20.72
N LYS A 977 -15.83 40.47 20.46
CA LYS A 977 -16.05 41.27 19.24
C LYS A 977 -14.93 42.30 19.00
N ALA A 978 -14.51 43.03 20.04
CA ALA A 978 -13.44 44.02 19.93
C ALA A 978 -12.08 43.39 19.55
N ALA A 979 -11.73 42.27 20.17
CA ALA A 979 -10.48 41.56 19.86
C ALA A 979 -10.50 40.93 18.46
N PHE A 980 -11.63 40.42 17.98
CA PHE A 980 -11.81 40.03 16.58
C PHE A 980 -11.67 41.24 15.63
N THR A 981 -12.26 42.39 15.97
CA THR A 981 -12.15 43.63 15.18
C THR A 981 -10.69 44.07 15.01
N ALA A 982 -9.91 44.06 16.09
CA ALA A 982 -8.48 44.35 16.05
C ALA A 982 -7.70 43.31 15.21
N SER A 983 -7.94 42.01 15.46
CA SER A 983 -7.27 40.90 14.76
C SER A 983 -7.45 40.96 13.24
N TYR A 984 -8.58 41.47 12.75
CA TYR A 984 -8.91 41.53 11.32
C TYR A 984 -8.73 42.91 10.67
N GLN A 985 -8.16 43.88 11.39
CA GLN A 985 -7.80 45.18 10.80
C GLN A 985 -6.83 44.98 9.62
N GLY A 986 -7.05 45.75 8.54
CA GLY A 986 -6.24 45.72 7.32
C GLY A 986 -6.28 44.39 6.53
N ALA A 987 -7.21 43.48 6.83
CA ALA A 987 -7.23 42.15 6.21
C ALA A 987 -7.66 42.10 4.73
N GLY A 988 -8.20 43.18 4.16
CA GLY A 988 -8.64 43.23 2.75
C GLY A 988 -9.97 42.50 2.49
N TRP A 989 -10.31 42.30 1.21
CA TRP A 989 -11.59 41.71 0.76
C TRP A 989 -12.81 42.39 1.43
N ARG A 990 -13.91 41.66 1.61
CA ARG A 990 -15.12 42.10 2.33
C ARG A 990 -14.97 42.12 3.86
N VAL A 991 -13.77 41.91 4.40
CA VAL A 991 -13.60 41.78 5.86
C VAL A 991 -14.10 43.02 6.65
N PRO A 992 -13.94 44.28 6.20
CA PRO A 992 -14.53 45.42 6.90
C PRO A 992 -16.06 45.40 6.99
N GLU A 993 -16.74 44.95 5.92
CA GLU A 993 -18.20 44.76 5.88
C GLU A 993 -18.63 43.66 6.85
N LEU A 994 -17.91 42.53 6.85
CA LEU A 994 -18.20 41.39 7.73
C LEU A 994 -17.94 41.72 9.21
N VAL A 995 -16.91 42.52 9.52
CA VAL A 995 -16.63 43.00 10.89
C VAL A 995 -17.68 44.01 11.36
N ALA A 996 -18.23 44.85 10.47
CA ALA A 996 -19.38 45.69 10.81
C ALA A 996 -20.63 44.85 11.12
N GLY A 997 -20.90 43.80 10.32
CA GLY A 997 -21.96 42.83 10.60
C GLY A 997 -21.78 42.08 11.93
N MET A 998 -20.54 41.70 12.27
CA MET A 998 -20.17 41.07 13.54
C MET A 998 -20.47 41.97 14.75
N GLN A 999 -20.26 43.28 14.62
CA GLN A 999 -20.57 44.24 15.68
C GLN A 999 -22.08 44.41 15.84
N ALA A 1000 -22.81 44.56 14.72
CA ALA A 1000 -24.23 44.86 14.68
C ALA A 1000 -25.18 43.65 14.94
N THR A 1001 -24.66 42.44 15.15
CA THR A 1001 -25.46 41.23 15.42
C THR A 1001 -25.40 40.79 16.87
N ASP A 1002 -26.53 40.26 17.34
CA ASP A 1002 -26.72 39.63 18.66
C ASP A 1002 -26.38 38.13 18.64
N ASP A 1003 -26.21 37.52 17.47
CA ASP A 1003 -25.99 36.06 17.32
C ASP A 1003 -24.51 35.63 17.34
N PHE A 1004 -23.61 36.53 17.74
CA PHE A 1004 -22.17 36.29 17.78
C PHE A 1004 -21.78 35.24 18.85
N TYR A 1005 -21.08 34.19 18.41
CA TYR A 1005 -20.52 33.15 19.27
C TYR A 1005 -19.01 33.02 19.07
N CYS A 1006 -18.23 33.20 20.14
CA CYS A 1006 -16.80 32.92 20.16
C CYS A 1006 -16.50 31.53 20.74
N GLU A 1007 -15.97 30.63 19.91
CA GLU A 1007 -15.33 29.39 20.34
C GLU A 1007 -13.82 29.60 20.55
N ARG A 1008 -13.28 29.07 21.66
CA ARG A 1008 -11.84 28.81 21.82
C ARG A 1008 -11.61 27.37 21.36
N VAL A 1009 -10.65 27.17 20.48
CA VAL A 1009 -10.56 25.94 19.69
C VAL A 1009 -9.88 24.85 20.53
N ASP A 1010 -10.69 24.08 21.23
CA ASP A 1010 -10.24 23.14 22.26
C ASP A 1010 -10.56 21.68 21.88
N LEU A 1011 -10.04 20.72 22.65
CA LEU A 1011 -10.44 19.31 22.59
C LEU A 1011 -10.65 18.72 23.99
N VAL A 1012 -11.61 17.80 24.13
CA VAL A 1012 -11.85 17.08 25.40
C VAL A 1012 -11.21 15.71 25.33
N LYS A 1013 -10.30 15.44 26.26
CA LYS A 1013 -9.64 14.14 26.45
C LYS A 1013 -9.89 13.66 27.87
N LEU A 1014 -10.33 12.42 27.99
CA LEU A 1014 -10.46 11.72 29.26
C LEU A 1014 -9.64 10.43 29.20
N ASP A 1015 -9.06 10.04 30.34
CA ASP A 1015 -8.27 8.82 30.45
C ASP A 1015 -9.12 7.56 30.29
N VAL A 1016 -8.47 6.44 29.95
CA VAL A 1016 -9.13 5.20 29.54
C VAL A 1016 -9.91 4.58 30.70
N GLY A 1017 -11.21 4.86 30.73
CA GLY A 1017 -12.15 4.42 31.77
C GLY A 1017 -12.94 5.58 32.40
N ALA A 1018 -12.44 6.81 32.35
CA ALA A 1018 -13.03 7.98 33.01
C ALA A 1018 -14.31 8.54 32.33
N TRP A 1019 -14.96 7.77 31.46
CA TRP A 1019 -16.21 8.13 30.78
C TRP A 1019 -17.47 7.80 31.58
N HIS A 1020 -17.34 7.11 32.72
CA HIS A 1020 -18.45 6.81 33.63
C HIS A 1020 -17.95 6.72 35.08
N ARG A 1021 -18.85 6.90 36.04
CA ARG A 1021 -18.62 6.68 37.47
C ARG A 1021 -19.93 6.25 38.11
N GLY A 1022 -19.98 5.03 38.64
CA GLY A 1022 -21.23 4.43 39.13
C GLY A 1022 -22.31 4.44 38.04
N ARG A 1023 -23.48 4.98 38.37
CA ARG A 1023 -24.64 5.13 37.48
C ARG A 1023 -24.58 6.37 36.56
N VAL A 1024 -23.48 7.12 36.54
CA VAL A 1024 -23.30 8.34 35.72
C VAL A 1024 -22.39 8.05 34.52
N VAL A 1025 -22.78 8.48 33.33
CA VAL A 1025 -22.06 8.24 32.06
C VAL A 1025 -21.95 9.56 31.26
N LEU A 1026 -20.86 9.76 30.51
CA LEU A 1026 -20.66 10.91 29.62
C LEU A 1026 -20.73 10.51 28.14
N LEU A 1027 -21.29 11.39 27.30
CA LEU A 1027 -21.55 11.13 25.88
C LEU A 1027 -21.22 12.34 24.98
N GLY A 1028 -20.74 12.08 23.76
CA GLY A 1028 -20.46 13.11 22.77
C GLY A 1028 -19.36 14.08 23.20
N ASP A 1029 -19.56 15.37 22.91
CA ASP A 1029 -18.60 16.43 23.22
C ASP A 1029 -18.29 16.55 24.73
N ALA A 1030 -19.20 16.09 25.61
CA ALA A 1030 -18.96 16.05 27.05
C ALA A 1030 -17.88 15.02 27.46
N ALA A 1031 -17.57 14.04 26.60
CA ALA A 1031 -16.66 12.93 26.87
C ALA A 1031 -15.44 12.84 25.94
N TYR A 1032 -15.57 13.26 24.68
CA TYR A 1032 -14.55 13.04 23.63
C TYR A 1032 -14.64 14.03 22.46
N TYR A 1033 -14.83 15.32 22.75
CA TYR A 1033 -14.86 16.39 21.74
C TYR A 1033 -13.56 16.45 20.91
N PRO A 1034 -13.61 16.24 19.57
CA PRO A 1034 -12.42 16.17 18.73
C PRO A 1034 -11.99 17.53 18.16
N SER A 1035 -12.56 18.64 18.64
CA SER A 1035 -12.45 20.00 18.08
C SER A 1035 -13.16 20.21 16.73
N VAL A 1036 -13.74 21.41 16.53
CA VAL A 1036 -14.39 21.86 15.28
C VAL A 1036 -13.53 21.67 14.04
N LEU A 1037 -12.20 21.81 14.16
CA LEU A 1037 -11.23 21.64 13.06
C LEU A 1037 -11.34 20.30 12.33
N THR A 1038 -11.87 19.27 12.99
CA THR A 1038 -12.01 17.94 12.39
C THR A 1038 -13.27 17.79 11.53
N GLY A 1039 -14.28 18.64 11.72
CA GLY A 1039 -15.64 18.44 11.20
C GLY A 1039 -16.37 17.21 11.78
N MET A 1040 -15.70 16.40 12.61
CA MET A 1040 -16.17 15.07 13.03
C MET A 1040 -16.98 15.06 14.34
N GLY A 1041 -17.20 16.22 14.97
CA GLY A 1041 -17.97 16.34 16.22
C GLY A 1041 -19.35 15.69 16.12
N THR A 1042 -20.19 16.15 15.19
CA THR A 1042 -21.54 15.59 14.91
C THR A 1042 -21.49 14.10 14.60
N THR A 1043 -20.51 13.64 13.82
CA THR A 1043 -20.35 12.22 13.46
C THR A 1043 -19.95 11.36 14.66
N CYS A 1044 -19.04 11.83 15.51
CA CYS A 1044 -18.66 11.14 16.75
C CYS A 1044 -19.78 11.17 17.80
N ALA A 1045 -20.54 12.27 17.87
CA ALA A 1045 -21.72 12.42 18.72
C ALA A 1045 -22.84 11.42 18.41
N VAL A 1046 -22.90 10.91 17.17
CA VAL A 1046 -23.89 9.93 16.69
C VAL A 1046 -23.34 8.49 16.63
N CYS A 1047 -22.03 8.30 16.39
CA CYS A 1047 -21.48 6.97 16.04
C CYS A 1047 -20.63 6.27 17.11
N ARG A 1048 -20.14 6.95 18.15
CA ARG A 1048 -18.96 6.45 18.91
C ARG A 1048 -19.30 5.51 20.08
N ARG A 1049 -18.67 4.34 20.08
CA ARG A 1049 -18.71 3.33 21.14
C ARG A 1049 -17.90 3.76 22.37
N VAL A 1050 -18.56 3.89 23.52
CA VAL A 1050 -17.91 3.89 24.85
C VAL A 1050 -17.66 2.43 25.27
N ARG A 1051 -16.51 2.15 25.92
CA ARG A 1051 -16.22 0.84 26.53
C ARG A 1051 -15.93 1.04 28.01
N ALA A 1052 -16.94 0.86 28.84
CA ALA A 1052 -16.76 0.65 30.27
C ALA A 1052 -15.90 -0.61 30.51
N ARG A 1053 -15.13 -0.60 31.60
CA ARG A 1053 -14.56 -1.83 32.18
C ARG A 1053 -15.37 -2.18 33.43
N GLY A 1054 -16.11 -3.27 33.34
CA GLY A 1054 -16.74 -4.02 34.42
C GLY A 1054 -16.73 -5.47 33.99
#